data_AF-A0AAW0VC75-F1
#
_entry.id   AF-A0AAW0VC75-F1
#
_cell.length_a   1.000
_cell.length_b   1.000
_cell.length_c   1.000
_cell.angle_alpha   90.00
_cell.angle_beta   90.00
_cell.angle_gamma   90.00
#
_symmetry.space_group_name_H-M   'P 1'
#
loop_
_entity.id
_entity.type
_entity.pdbx_description
1 polymer ?
#
loop_
_entity_poly.entity_id
_entity_poly.type
_entity_poly.pdbx_seq_one_letter_code
_entity_poly.pdbx_strand_id
1 'polypeptide(L)'
;MVNLPKRWVRNIVNVGVVLMLVVLLLVLANDNNIFSVSFLDIHKPWRFGQDQSWQPYVVDVSIEQVLKIKSTKPREVVKDETKGEMGDLHSNGFWAAVPKDLMLGSSWLHKRYLAAKFVGKDYLKTHPHDVIVDFAVSDPEVDGKIKNNAKALIPERVLKDIHKSRIFDEEDRAALEEANKGEKLDGKVDLDEILRLKHEQESQAEDLRAETEKEKEKEKETEKGAKAKEEQISNDDKVDQKEDEKSDENEAERDGPVKRTRESSYKSLQGYYLIPKPEQLKKAKWKKLSHGLWVKYGPVGKQAVVNIDVVFGPDAVVPFEGATVLKQPLHVGGRKGMEPRLVFHTRQTDYRHKQIQELRFNKSGKFKVLQIADTHFSTGVGKCRDPVPDEPDCEADPRTVKFIERVLDIEKPDFVVLTGDQVWGEEAPDPDTALFKAVTPLVARKIPYAMVMGNHDDKSIYSREDMMFLSTYLPYSMSALGPEEVDGYGNYGILVRSSKFSKKGVAAFYFLDSHGYSKNPKVTPGYDWFKDSQMWWLENESGLMREQMVKEKPLAMAFFHIPIPEYRNLDQPFIGEHREGITAPNYNSDMRTHFARANVQVATVGHDHCNDYCLLDTHNKGDEKYESQMWLCYGGGVGLGGYGGYGGYVRRMRIYELDENEGSIKSWKRTESDPDTIIDEQRIVDQGKVVNFKE
;
A
#
# COMPACT_ATOMS: atom_id res chain seq x y z
N MET A 1 -30.90 36.32 -40.88
CA MET A 1 -30.79 35.00 -40.22
C MET A 1 -31.15 33.94 -41.25
N VAL A 2 -30.39 32.84 -41.36
CA VAL A 2 -30.71 31.76 -42.30
C VAL A 2 -31.57 30.72 -41.58
N ASN A 3 -32.85 30.62 -41.95
CA ASN A 3 -33.76 29.62 -41.39
C ASN A 3 -33.45 28.24 -41.99
N LEU A 4 -32.53 27.50 -41.36
CA LEU A 4 -32.31 26.08 -41.64
C LEU A 4 -33.64 25.32 -41.48
N PRO A 5 -34.07 24.51 -42.47
CA PRO A 5 -35.32 23.76 -42.37
C PRO A 5 -35.31 22.84 -41.14
N LYS A 6 -36.46 22.67 -40.46
CA LYS A 6 -36.57 21.87 -39.22
C LYS A 6 -35.98 20.45 -39.35
N ARG A 7 -36.03 19.85 -40.55
CA ARG A 7 -35.40 18.55 -40.87
C ARG A 7 -33.87 18.58 -40.78
N TRP A 8 -33.22 19.66 -41.23
CA TRP A 8 -31.77 19.86 -41.07
C TRP A 8 -31.38 20.08 -39.61
N VAL A 9 -32.13 20.92 -38.88
CA VAL A 9 -31.89 21.13 -37.44
C VAL A 9 -31.97 19.80 -36.67
N ARG A 10 -33.03 19.00 -36.91
CA ARG A 10 -33.17 17.67 -36.30
C ARG A 10 -32.04 16.71 -36.70
N ASN A 11 -31.63 16.70 -37.97
CA ASN A 11 -30.52 15.85 -38.41
C ASN A 11 -29.18 16.26 -37.77
N ILE A 12 -28.91 17.56 -37.63
CA ILE A 12 -27.70 18.09 -36.97
C ILE A 12 -27.72 17.73 -35.47
N VAL A 13 -28.86 17.89 -34.79
CA VAL A 13 -29.02 17.46 -33.38
C VAL A 13 -28.81 15.95 -33.25
N ASN A 14 -29.41 15.13 -34.11
CA ASN A 14 -29.22 13.68 -34.09
C ASN A 14 -27.75 13.28 -34.31
N VAL A 15 -27.05 13.92 -35.26
CA VAL A 15 -25.61 13.70 -35.48
C VAL A 15 -24.79 14.15 -34.27
N GLY A 16 -25.14 15.27 -33.63
CA GLY A 16 -24.50 15.73 -32.38
C GLY A 16 -24.71 14.76 -31.22
N VAL A 17 -25.91 14.19 -31.05
CA VAL A 17 -26.21 13.18 -30.02
C VAL A 17 -25.47 11.88 -30.31
N VAL A 18 -25.42 11.41 -31.57
CA VAL A 18 -24.64 10.23 -31.96
C VAL A 18 -23.14 10.46 -31.75
N LEU A 19 -22.62 11.65 -32.08
CA LEU A 19 -21.22 12.01 -31.81
C LEU A 19 -20.93 12.07 -30.31
N MET A 20 -21.81 12.61 -29.48
CA MET A 20 -21.64 12.57 -28.01
C MET A 20 -21.69 11.13 -27.49
N LEU A 21 -22.58 10.27 -27.99
CA LEU A 21 -22.61 8.85 -27.64
C LEU A 21 -21.34 8.12 -28.07
N VAL A 22 -20.81 8.38 -29.27
CA VAL A 22 -19.55 7.78 -29.75
C VAL A 22 -18.36 8.30 -28.92
N VAL A 23 -18.30 9.60 -28.59
CA VAL A 23 -17.26 10.14 -27.71
C VAL A 23 -17.36 9.56 -26.30
N LEU A 24 -18.57 9.43 -25.74
CA LEU A 24 -18.80 8.80 -24.43
C LEU A 24 -18.36 7.33 -24.44
N LEU A 25 -18.72 6.58 -25.48
CA LEU A 25 -18.31 5.17 -25.65
C LEU A 25 -16.80 5.03 -25.87
N LEU A 26 -16.14 5.96 -26.57
CA LEU A 26 -14.68 5.98 -26.72
C LEU A 26 -13.97 6.33 -25.41
N VAL A 27 -14.50 7.28 -24.62
CA VAL A 27 -13.98 7.59 -23.28
C VAL A 27 -14.17 6.40 -22.33
N LEU A 28 -15.34 5.74 -22.35
CA LEU A 28 -15.58 4.52 -21.59
C LEU A 28 -14.68 3.37 -22.03
N ALA A 29 -14.48 3.15 -23.33
CA ALA A 29 -13.60 2.09 -23.83
C ALA A 29 -12.11 2.34 -23.52
N ASN A 30 -11.70 3.62 -23.51
CA ASN A 30 -10.37 4.04 -23.08
C ASN A 30 -10.15 3.84 -21.58
N ASP A 31 -11.09 4.29 -20.74
CA ASP A 31 -10.99 4.16 -19.28
C ASP A 31 -11.20 2.70 -18.79
N ASN A 32 -11.61 1.77 -19.68
CA ASN A 32 -11.71 0.32 -19.43
C ASN A 32 -10.72 -0.53 -20.27
N ASN A 33 -9.66 0.06 -20.86
CA ASN A 33 -8.59 -0.65 -21.59
C ASN A 33 -9.06 -1.64 -22.70
N ILE A 34 -10.21 -1.40 -23.35
CA ILE A 34 -10.87 -2.38 -24.24
C ILE A 34 -10.07 -2.71 -25.54
N PHE A 35 -9.01 -1.95 -25.85
CA PHE A 35 -8.15 -2.18 -27.02
C PHE A 35 -6.66 -2.29 -26.64
N SER A 36 -6.12 -3.50 -26.64
CA SER A 36 -4.68 -3.75 -26.52
C SER A 36 -3.97 -3.46 -27.85
N VAL A 37 -3.41 -2.26 -28.01
CA VAL A 37 -2.59 -1.91 -29.19
C VAL A 37 -1.16 -2.39 -28.97
N SER A 38 -0.88 -3.64 -29.36
CA SER A 38 0.43 -4.30 -29.22
C SER A 38 1.47 -3.79 -30.24
N PHE A 39 1.69 -2.47 -30.28
CA PHE A 39 2.76 -1.81 -31.03
C PHE A 39 3.12 -0.46 -30.39
N LEU A 40 3.89 -0.51 -29.29
CA LEU A 40 5.00 0.41 -28.95
C LEU A 40 5.52 0.07 -27.55
N ASP A 41 6.79 -0.36 -27.48
CA ASP A 41 7.50 -0.65 -26.23
C ASP A 41 7.71 0.64 -25.39
N ILE A 42 6.86 0.83 -24.38
CA ILE A 42 6.92 1.93 -23.40
C ILE A 42 6.72 1.39 -21.96
N HIS A 43 6.59 0.07 -21.76
CA HIS A 43 6.46 -0.56 -20.42
C HIS A 43 7.81 -0.68 -19.69
N LYS A 44 8.53 0.43 -19.64
CA LYS A 44 9.53 0.71 -18.61
C LYS A 44 9.09 1.96 -17.85
N PRO A 45 8.04 1.86 -17.02
CA PRO A 45 7.68 2.94 -16.11
C PRO A 45 8.90 3.28 -15.24
N TRP A 46 9.00 4.55 -14.86
CA TRP A 46 10.07 5.08 -14.03
C TRP A 46 9.89 4.62 -12.57
N ARG A 47 10.11 3.32 -12.34
CA ARG A 47 10.09 2.62 -11.05
C ARG A 47 11.50 2.56 -10.45
N PHE A 48 11.57 2.35 -9.15
CA PHE A 48 12.79 2.46 -8.35
C PHE A 48 13.94 1.57 -8.84
N GLY A 49 15.12 2.18 -9.05
CA GLY A 49 16.39 1.45 -9.15
C GLY A 49 16.80 0.93 -10.53
N GLN A 50 16.55 1.66 -11.63
CA GLN A 50 17.34 1.47 -12.87
C GLN A 50 18.58 2.39 -12.93
N ASP A 51 19.42 2.17 -13.95
CA ASP A 51 20.85 2.49 -14.08
C ASP A 51 21.31 3.88 -13.56
N GLN A 52 22.49 3.92 -12.92
CA GLN A 52 23.00 5.03 -12.10
C GLN A 52 24.16 5.83 -12.72
N SER A 53 24.40 5.73 -14.03
CA SER A 53 25.45 6.53 -14.72
C SER A 53 25.26 8.05 -14.59
N TRP A 54 24.02 8.51 -14.38
CA TRP A 54 23.67 9.89 -14.01
C TRP A 54 23.05 9.90 -12.61
N GLN A 55 23.51 10.78 -11.71
CA GLN A 55 22.85 11.00 -10.42
C GLN A 55 22.06 12.32 -10.48
N PRO A 56 20.73 12.27 -10.65
CA PRO A 56 19.90 13.45 -10.72
C PRO A 56 19.68 14.07 -9.32
N TYR A 57 19.50 15.37 -9.28
CA TYR A 57 18.95 16.09 -8.12
C TYR A 57 17.72 16.90 -8.53
N VAL A 58 16.72 16.98 -7.66
CA VAL A 58 15.49 17.74 -7.88
C VAL A 58 15.74 19.22 -7.56
N VAL A 59 15.48 20.10 -8.53
CA VAL A 59 15.59 21.57 -8.38
C VAL A 59 14.24 22.28 -8.47
N ASP A 60 13.21 21.63 -8.99
CA ASP A 60 11.87 22.19 -9.06
C ASP A 60 10.82 21.08 -9.07
N VAL A 61 9.59 21.39 -8.68
CA VAL A 61 8.43 20.48 -8.78
C VAL A 61 7.19 21.24 -9.20
N SER A 62 6.35 20.59 -10.00
CA SER A 62 5.06 21.13 -10.43
C SER A 62 3.98 20.07 -10.37
N ILE A 63 2.73 20.51 -10.32
CA ILE A 63 1.57 19.64 -10.51
C ILE A 63 0.90 20.09 -11.81
N GLU A 64 0.96 19.23 -12.81
CA GLU A 64 0.41 19.47 -14.14
C GLU A 64 -1.01 18.92 -14.26
N GLN A 65 -1.81 19.52 -15.13
CA GLN A 65 -3.16 19.06 -15.47
C GLN A 65 -3.26 18.80 -16.97
N VAL A 66 -3.63 17.58 -17.34
CA VAL A 66 -3.67 17.11 -18.74
C VAL A 66 -5.08 16.58 -19.05
N LEU A 67 -5.62 16.87 -20.23
CA LEU A 67 -6.92 16.36 -20.66
C LEU A 67 -6.87 14.83 -20.90
N LYS A 68 -7.83 14.07 -20.36
CA LYS A 68 -7.89 12.59 -20.47
C LYS A 68 -7.77 12.07 -21.91
N ILE A 69 -8.34 12.81 -22.87
CA ILE A 69 -8.36 12.47 -24.31
C ILE A 69 -6.96 12.43 -24.95
N LYS A 70 -5.95 13.06 -24.33
CA LYS A 70 -4.58 13.05 -24.84
C LYS A 70 -3.79 11.90 -24.23
N SER A 71 -3.57 10.83 -25.00
CA SER A 71 -2.44 9.94 -24.73
C SER A 71 -1.16 10.78 -24.70
N THR A 72 -0.52 10.85 -23.53
CA THR A 72 0.54 11.79 -23.21
C THR A 72 1.60 11.05 -22.40
N LYS A 73 2.82 10.93 -22.93
CA LYS A 73 3.91 10.26 -22.22
C LYS A 73 4.38 11.10 -21.02
N PRO A 74 5.02 10.53 -19.97
CA PRO A 74 5.45 11.28 -18.80
C PRO A 74 6.37 12.50 -19.06
N ARG A 75 7.14 12.50 -20.16
CA ARG A 75 7.91 13.68 -20.62
C ARG A 75 7.08 14.72 -21.36
N GLU A 76 5.95 14.33 -21.93
CA GLU A 76 5.03 15.20 -22.68
C GLU A 76 3.98 15.87 -21.78
N VAL A 77 3.96 15.52 -20.48
CA VAL A 77 3.13 16.11 -19.43
C VAL A 77 3.58 17.55 -19.13
N VAL A 78 4.89 17.78 -18.97
CA VAL A 78 5.47 19.13 -18.90
C VAL A 78 5.93 19.53 -20.30
N LYS A 79 5.13 20.35 -20.98
CA LYS A 79 5.37 20.75 -22.40
C LYS A 79 6.28 21.96 -22.58
N ASP A 80 6.74 22.55 -21.48
CA ASP A 80 7.47 23.81 -21.46
C ASP A 80 8.72 23.63 -20.60
N GLU A 81 9.88 23.50 -21.26
CA GLU A 81 11.16 23.33 -20.58
C GLU A 81 11.62 24.62 -19.90
N THR A 82 11.08 25.78 -20.29
CA THR A 82 11.32 27.07 -19.60
C THR A 82 10.59 27.16 -18.26
N LYS A 83 9.58 26.31 -18.03
CA LYS A 83 8.78 26.28 -16.79
C LYS A 83 9.65 25.96 -15.58
N GLY A 84 9.34 26.64 -14.47
CA GLY A 84 10.05 26.56 -13.19
C GLY A 84 10.83 27.84 -12.88
N GLU A 85 11.48 27.89 -11.71
CA GLU A 85 12.34 29.02 -11.31
C GLU A 85 13.65 29.05 -12.09
N MET A 86 14.14 27.89 -12.53
CA MET A 86 15.47 27.73 -13.12
C MET A 86 15.52 28.01 -14.64
N GLY A 87 14.40 28.37 -15.28
CA GLY A 87 14.32 28.54 -16.74
C GLY A 87 14.61 27.24 -17.50
N ASP A 88 14.86 27.33 -18.81
CA ASP A 88 15.32 26.18 -19.59
C ASP A 88 16.78 25.85 -19.23
N LEU A 89 17.05 24.57 -18.99
CA LEU A 89 18.36 24.05 -18.58
C LEU A 89 19.11 23.32 -19.72
N HIS A 90 18.46 23.19 -20.88
CA HIS A 90 18.97 22.48 -22.06
C HIS A 90 19.51 21.08 -21.69
N SER A 91 20.74 20.74 -22.07
CA SER A 91 21.37 19.45 -21.76
C SER A 91 21.72 19.23 -20.27
N ASN A 92 21.56 20.23 -19.39
CA ASN A 92 21.95 20.13 -17.99
C ASN A 92 20.85 19.59 -17.06
N GLY A 93 19.59 19.58 -17.52
CA GLY A 93 18.46 19.09 -16.73
C GLY A 93 17.18 18.96 -17.55
N PHE A 94 16.23 18.15 -17.07
CA PHE A 94 14.98 17.85 -17.76
C PHE A 94 13.79 17.74 -16.79
N TRP A 95 12.58 17.86 -17.32
CA TRP A 95 11.35 17.53 -16.59
C TRP A 95 10.95 16.06 -16.77
N ALA A 96 10.45 15.43 -15.70
CA ALA A 96 9.76 14.14 -15.79
C ALA A 96 8.59 14.09 -14.80
N ALA A 97 7.48 13.47 -15.22
CA ALA A 97 6.31 13.24 -14.38
C ALA A 97 6.35 11.86 -13.71
N VAL A 98 5.90 11.80 -12.46
CA VAL A 98 5.51 10.56 -11.77
C VAL A 98 4.35 9.94 -12.56
N PRO A 99 4.38 8.64 -12.93
CA PRO A 99 3.39 8.03 -13.83
C PRO A 99 2.03 7.70 -13.16
N LYS A 100 1.65 8.44 -12.10
CA LYS A 100 0.45 8.24 -11.30
C LYS A 100 -0.51 9.42 -11.46
N ASP A 101 -1.79 9.15 -11.76
CA ASP A 101 -2.83 10.18 -11.75
C ASP A 101 -3.20 10.50 -10.30
N LEU A 102 -2.89 11.71 -9.85
CA LEU A 102 -3.10 12.16 -8.47
C LEU A 102 -4.58 12.16 -8.05
N MET A 103 -5.51 12.07 -9.01
CA MET A 103 -6.95 12.00 -8.75
C MET A 103 -7.52 10.56 -8.77
N LEU A 104 -6.68 9.53 -9.01
CA LEU A 104 -7.10 8.12 -9.14
C LEU A 104 -8.30 7.94 -10.08
N GLY A 105 -8.27 8.62 -11.23
CA GLY A 105 -9.30 8.57 -12.27
C GLY A 105 -10.61 9.30 -11.96
N SER A 106 -10.80 9.89 -10.76
CA SER A 106 -12.08 10.47 -10.33
C SER A 106 -12.53 11.70 -11.14
N SER A 107 -11.59 12.35 -11.83
CA SER A 107 -11.89 13.44 -12.77
C SER A 107 -12.21 12.89 -14.16
N TRP A 108 -13.35 13.33 -14.70
CA TRP A 108 -13.90 12.92 -16.00
C TRP A 108 -13.28 13.65 -17.19
N LEU A 109 -12.63 14.81 -16.98
CA LEU A 109 -12.02 15.61 -18.05
C LEU A 109 -10.49 15.60 -18.03
N HIS A 110 -9.89 15.52 -16.83
CA HIS A 110 -8.46 15.72 -16.62
C HIS A 110 -7.82 14.59 -15.80
N LYS A 111 -6.54 14.33 -16.05
CA LYS A 111 -5.62 13.68 -15.11
C LYS A 111 -4.71 14.75 -14.49
N ARG A 112 -4.26 14.55 -13.26
CA ARG A 112 -3.26 15.41 -12.61
C ARG A 112 -2.00 14.60 -12.34
N TYR A 113 -0.84 15.20 -12.57
CA TYR A 113 0.45 14.53 -12.43
C TYR A 113 1.41 15.39 -11.60
N LEU A 114 2.15 14.77 -10.69
CA LEU A 114 3.30 15.40 -10.04
C LEU A 114 4.50 15.28 -10.99
N ALA A 115 5.22 16.37 -11.22
CA ALA A 115 6.45 16.39 -12.00
C ALA A 115 7.59 17.04 -11.24
N ALA A 116 8.82 16.61 -11.56
CA ALA A 116 10.06 17.17 -11.03
C ALA A 116 11.00 17.58 -12.16
N LYS A 117 11.76 18.65 -11.90
CA LYS A 117 12.88 19.08 -12.72
C LYS A 117 14.17 18.55 -12.12
N PHE A 118 14.89 17.76 -12.90
CA PHE A 118 16.11 17.07 -12.48
C PHE A 118 17.34 17.69 -13.14
N VAL A 119 18.44 17.80 -12.41
CA VAL A 119 19.73 18.31 -12.92
C VAL A 119 20.88 17.35 -12.67
N GLY A 120 21.87 17.39 -13.55
CA GLY A 120 23.12 16.64 -13.42
C GLY A 120 24.15 17.32 -12.51
N LYS A 121 25.21 16.57 -12.16
CA LYS A 121 26.32 17.06 -11.32
C LYS A 121 27.03 18.30 -11.89
N ASP A 122 27.04 18.48 -13.22
CA ASP A 122 27.72 19.60 -13.87
C ASP A 122 27.03 20.95 -13.64
N TYR A 123 25.69 20.99 -13.66
CA TYR A 123 24.91 22.19 -13.30
C TYR A 123 25.23 22.67 -11.89
N LEU A 124 25.39 21.72 -10.97
CA LEU A 124 25.61 21.94 -9.55
C LEU A 124 27.04 22.41 -9.22
N LYS A 125 27.97 22.43 -10.20
CA LYS A 125 29.28 23.08 -10.07
C LYS A 125 29.15 24.60 -9.98
N THR A 126 28.15 25.17 -10.64
CA THR A 126 27.85 26.62 -10.61
C THR A 126 26.64 26.96 -9.75
N HIS A 127 25.72 26.01 -9.55
CA HIS A 127 24.47 26.18 -8.78
C HIS A 127 24.39 25.21 -7.57
N PRO A 128 25.36 25.22 -6.63
CA PRO A 128 25.48 24.21 -5.56
C PRO A 128 24.41 24.33 -4.45
N HIS A 129 23.48 25.27 -4.56
CA HIS A 129 22.57 25.71 -3.50
C HIS A 129 21.08 25.70 -3.88
N ASP A 130 20.79 25.18 -5.08
CA ASP A 130 19.53 25.35 -5.80
C ASP A 130 18.77 24.02 -5.95
N VAL A 131 19.22 22.99 -5.23
CA VAL A 131 18.49 21.73 -5.05
C VAL A 131 17.46 21.85 -3.93
N ILE A 132 16.35 21.13 -4.07
CA ILE A 132 15.38 20.96 -3.00
C ILE A 132 15.99 20.03 -1.93
N VAL A 133 15.84 20.40 -0.66
CA VAL A 133 16.35 19.65 0.51
C VAL A 133 15.26 19.27 1.53
N ASP A 134 14.05 19.83 1.39
CA ASP A 134 12.90 19.48 2.21
C ASP A 134 11.58 19.87 1.54
N PHE A 135 10.49 19.25 1.97
CA PHE A 135 9.12 19.55 1.55
C PHE A 135 8.19 19.69 2.76
N ALA A 136 7.15 20.50 2.61
CA ALA A 136 6.00 20.54 3.50
C ALA A 136 4.72 20.73 2.68
N VAL A 137 3.57 20.31 3.19
CA VAL A 137 2.26 20.66 2.64
C VAL A 137 1.45 21.31 3.75
N SER A 138 0.73 22.37 3.42
CA SER A 138 -0.13 23.08 4.36
C SER A 138 -1.35 22.25 4.72
N ASP A 139 -1.80 22.31 5.96
CA ASP A 139 -3.04 21.71 6.46
C ASP A 139 -4.03 22.84 6.81
N PRO A 140 -5.15 23.04 6.09
CA PRO A 140 -6.04 24.16 6.34
C PRO A 140 -6.70 24.13 7.72
N GLU A 141 -6.91 22.93 8.29
CA GLU A 141 -7.55 22.76 9.59
C GLU A 141 -6.58 22.95 10.75
N VAL A 142 -5.29 22.64 10.57
CA VAL A 142 -4.26 22.82 11.59
C VAL A 142 -3.58 24.19 11.45
N ASP A 143 -3.02 24.49 10.28
CA ASP A 143 -2.31 25.75 10.03
C ASP A 143 -3.25 26.96 10.09
N GLY A 144 -4.52 26.79 9.70
CA GLY A 144 -5.52 27.85 9.75
C GLY A 144 -5.87 28.30 11.17
N LYS A 145 -5.71 27.42 12.17
CA LYS A 145 -5.92 27.71 13.59
C LYS A 145 -4.74 28.46 14.24
N ILE A 146 -3.58 28.53 13.58
CA ILE A 146 -2.43 29.31 14.06
C ILE A 146 -2.76 30.81 13.97
N LYS A 147 -2.55 31.55 15.07
CA LYS A 147 -2.83 32.99 15.16
C LYS A 147 -2.24 33.74 13.94
N ASN A 148 -3.09 34.51 13.25
CA ASN A 148 -2.80 35.29 12.04
C ASN A 148 -2.41 34.48 10.77
N ASN A 149 -2.32 33.15 10.80
CA ASN A 149 -1.90 32.33 9.66
C ASN A 149 -3.04 31.98 8.68
N ALA A 150 -4.31 32.15 9.08
CA ALA A 150 -5.50 31.67 8.36
C ALA A 150 -5.57 32.03 6.87
N LYS A 151 -5.04 33.19 6.45
CA LYS A 151 -4.98 33.61 5.04
C LYS A 151 -3.74 33.10 4.30
N ALA A 152 -2.64 32.84 5.00
CA ALA A 152 -1.35 32.48 4.42
C ALA A 152 -1.18 30.96 4.27
N LEU A 153 -1.74 30.17 5.21
CA LEU A 153 -1.60 28.72 5.32
C LEU A 153 -0.15 28.28 5.13
N ILE A 154 0.71 28.82 5.99
CA ILE A 154 2.13 28.43 6.10
C ILE A 154 2.18 27.22 7.03
N PRO A 155 2.77 26.08 6.61
CA PRO A 155 2.86 24.88 7.43
C PRO A 155 3.51 25.16 8.78
N GLU A 156 2.95 24.61 9.85
CA GLU A 156 3.52 24.71 11.19
C GLU A 156 4.99 24.25 11.22
N ARG A 157 5.35 23.26 10.39
CA ARG A 157 6.74 22.82 10.14
C ARG A 157 7.64 23.92 9.56
N VAL A 158 7.14 24.69 8.60
CA VAL A 158 7.85 25.83 7.99
C VAL A 158 8.00 26.96 8.99
N LEU A 159 6.94 27.27 9.76
CA LEU A 159 6.99 28.24 10.85
C LEU A 159 8.03 27.85 11.91
N LYS A 160 8.03 26.58 12.37
CA LYS A 160 9.02 26.02 13.31
C LYS A 160 10.46 26.20 12.82
N ASP A 161 10.73 25.83 11.56
CA ASP A 161 12.08 25.90 10.98
C ASP A 161 12.60 27.35 10.86
N ILE A 162 11.73 28.31 10.51
CA ILE A 162 12.08 29.74 10.47
C ILE A 162 12.39 30.25 11.88
N HIS A 163 11.51 30.00 12.86
CA HIS A 163 11.67 30.52 14.23
C HIS A 163 12.86 29.90 14.97
N LYS A 164 13.22 28.65 14.66
CA LYS A 164 14.43 27.98 15.16
C LYS A 164 15.72 28.74 14.83
N SER A 165 15.72 29.59 13.81
CA SER A 165 16.88 30.41 13.41
C SER A 165 16.93 31.81 14.04
N ARG A 166 15.91 32.20 14.82
CA ARG A 166 15.82 33.52 15.45
C ARG A 166 16.56 33.55 16.79
N ILE A 167 17.48 34.50 16.93
CA ILE A 167 18.00 34.91 18.24
C ILE A 167 17.04 35.98 18.75
N PHE A 168 16.34 35.71 19.85
CA PHE A 168 15.54 36.72 20.54
C PHE A 168 16.47 37.57 21.43
N ASP A 169 16.28 38.89 21.38
CA ASP A 169 16.87 39.86 22.31
C ASP A 169 15.76 40.62 23.06
N GLU A 170 16.16 41.56 23.93
CA GLU A 170 15.22 42.32 24.76
C GLU A 170 14.32 43.26 23.92
N GLU A 171 14.77 43.71 22.74
CA GLU A 171 13.98 44.54 21.81
C GLU A 171 12.97 43.69 21.02
N ASP A 172 13.38 42.50 20.57
CA ASP A 172 12.50 41.51 19.91
C ASP A 172 11.32 41.11 20.80
N ARG A 173 11.53 41.03 22.12
CA ARG A 173 10.48 40.80 23.12
C ARG A 173 9.59 42.03 23.31
N ALA A 174 10.16 43.24 23.42
CA ALA A 174 9.37 44.47 23.51
C ALA A 174 8.48 44.67 22.27
N ALA A 175 9.01 44.40 21.06
CA ALA A 175 8.24 44.43 19.82
C ALA A 175 7.14 43.36 19.76
N LEU A 176 7.34 42.19 20.38
CA LEU A 176 6.30 41.17 20.56
C LEU A 176 5.18 41.64 21.50
N GLU A 177 5.52 42.28 22.62
CA GLU A 177 4.55 42.84 23.56
C GLU A 177 3.79 44.03 22.94
N GLU A 178 4.45 44.86 22.13
CA GLU A 178 3.85 46.05 21.49
C GLU A 178 2.96 45.69 20.28
N ALA A 179 3.42 44.79 19.40
CA ALA A 179 2.63 44.35 18.23
C ALA A 179 1.32 43.63 18.62
N ASN A 180 1.25 43.03 19.82
CA ASN A 180 0.02 42.44 20.33
C ASN A 180 -0.97 43.46 20.94
N LYS A 181 -0.60 44.74 21.11
CA LYS A 181 -1.50 45.79 21.64
C LYS A 181 -2.34 46.51 20.57
N GLY A 182 -1.86 46.57 19.32
CA GLY A 182 -2.32 47.58 18.35
C GLY A 182 -3.15 47.11 17.16
N GLU A 183 -2.73 46.06 16.44
CA GLU A 183 -3.21 45.85 15.06
C GLU A 183 -4.55 45.11 14.92
N LYS A 184 -5.64 45.85 15.14
CA LYS A 184 -6.82 45.71 14.28
C LYS A 184 -6.51 46.35 12.93
N LEU A 185 -6.39 45.56 11.87
CA LEU A 185 -6.33 46.05 10.49
C LEU A 185 -7.52 45.52 9.68
N ASP A 186 -8.27 46.45 9.09
CA ASP A 186 -9.50 46.17 8.36
C ASP A 186 -9.24 45.34 7.10
N GLY A 187 -9.56 44.06 7.20
CA GLY A 187 -10.14 43.32 6.08
C GLY A 187 -11.55 42.93 6.49
N LYS A 188 -12.54 43.75 6.13
CA LYS A 188 -13.96 43.39 6.27
C LYS A 188 -14.26 42.13 5.46
N VAL A 189 -14.18 41.00 6.15
CA VAL A 189 -14.94 39.81 5.83
C VAL A 189 -16.35 40.11 6.31
N ASP A 190 -17.34 40.02 5.43
CA ASP A 190 -18.73 40.08 5.86
C ASP A 190 -19.04 38.77 6.60
N LEU A 191 -19.15 38.88 7.93
CA LEU A 191 -19.42 37.73 8.79
C LEU A 191 -20.85 37.22 8.59
N ASP A 192 -21.78 38.10 8.19
CA ASP A 192 -23.15 37.74 7.85
C ASP A 192 -23.20 37.06 6.47
N GLU A 193 -22.33 37.43 5.51
CA GLU A 193 -22.17 36.69 4.25
C GLU A 193 -21.64 35.26 4.49
N ILE A 194 -20.61 35.09 5.34
CA ILE A 194 -20.11 33.74 5.69
C ILE A 194 -21.15 32.95 6.50
N LEU A 195 -21.82 33.57 7.47
CA LEU A 195 -22.89 32.92 8.23
C LEU A 195 -24.07 32.56 7.32
N ARG A 196 -24.42 33.38 6.33
CA ARG A 196 -25.48 33.12 5.36
C ARG A 196 -25.11 32.01 4.38
N LEU A 197 -23.90 32.00 3.83
CA LEU A 197 -23.39 30.90 3.01
C LEU A 197 -23.33 29.59 3.82
N LYS A 198 -22.95 29.65 5.11
CA LYS A 198 -23.02 28.51 6.02
C LYS A 198 -24.47 28.07 6.24
N HIS A 199 -25.40 28.99 6.49
CA HIS A 199 -26.81 28.68 6.79
C HIS A 199 -27.58 28.20 5.55
N GLU A 200 -27.19 28.63 4.34
CA GLU A 200 -27.67 28.11 3.05
C GLU A 200 -27.07 26.72 2.76
N GLN A 201 -25.81 26.45 3.12
CA GLN A 201 -25.24 25.09 3.05
C GLN A 201 -25.84 24.15 4.10
N GLU A 202 -26.11 24.64 5.30
CA GLU A 202 -26.74 23.87 6.37
C GLU A 202 -28.22 23.62 6.06
N SER A 203 -28.98 24.59 5.54
CA SER A 203 -30.36 24.32 5.09
C SER A 203 -30.37 23.41 3.86
N GLN A 204 -29.48 23.57 2.87
CA GLN A 204 -29.40 22.62 1.74
C GLN A 204 -29.03 21.21 2.22
N ALA A 205 -28.19 21.08 3.25
CA ALA A 205 -27.89 19.80 3.87
C ALA A 205 -29.06 19.24 4.69
N GLU A 206 -29.87 20.07 5.35
CA GLU A 206 -31.10 19.66 6.04
C GLU A 206 -32.23 19.31 5.07
N ASP A 207 -32.39 20.04 3.96
CA ASP A 207 -33.32 19.73 2.87
C ASP A 207 -32.94 18.38 2.23
N LEU A 208 -31.66 18.17 1.89
CA LEU A 208 -31.15 16.88 1.38
C LEU A 208 -31.29 15.75 2.42
N ARG A 209 -31.09 16.02 3.71
CA ARG A 209 -31.35 15.03 4.78
C ARG A 209 -32.84 14.73 4.87
N ALA A 210 -33.73 15.71 4.79
CA ALA A 210 -35.16 15.54 4.85
C ALA A 210 -35.72 14.87 3.57
N GLU A 211 -35.11 15.05 2.41
CA GLU A 211 -35.40 14.26 1.21
C GLU A 211 -34.91 12.82 1.38
N THR A 212 -33.67 12.61 1.85
CA THR A 212 -33.12 11.28 2.16
C THR A 212 -33.94 10.55 3.23
N GLU A 213 -34.47 11.27 4.22
CA GLU A 213 -35.35 10.72 5.25
C GLU A 213 -36.75 10.46 4.72
N LYS A 214 -37.31 11.29 3.83
CA LYS A 214 -38.57 10.99 3.13
C LYS A 214 -38.46 9.80 2.17
N GLU A 215 -37.29 9.57 1.58
CA GLU A 215 -37.03 8.34 0.81
C GLU A 215 -36.93 7.13 1.74
N LYS A 216 -36.15 7.22 2.83
CA LYS A 216 -36.09 6.17 3.88
C LYS A 216 -37.43 5.95 4.58
N GLU A 217 -38.30 6.95 4.68
CA GLU A 217 -39.65 6.82 5.23
C GLU A 217 -40.60 6.17 4.23
N LYS A 218 -40.50 6.45 2.92
CA LYS A 218 -41.22 5.68 1.89
C LYS A 218 -40.79 4.21 1.87
N GLU A 219 -39.49 3.94 1.93
CA GLU A 219 -38.95 2.58 2.07
C GLU A 219 -39.47 1.92 3.35
N LYS A 220 -39.38 2.61 4.50
CA LYS A 220 -39.93 2.13 5.77
C LYS A 220 -41.45 2.05 5.81
N GLU A 221 -42.22 2.76 4.99
CA GLU A 221 -43.67 2.56 4.86
C GLU A 221 -43.98 1.29 4.06
N THR A 222 -43.19 0.97 3.03
CA THR A 222 -43.25 -0.36 2.38
C THR A 222 -42.88 -1.50 3.34
N GLU A 223 -41.94 -1.32 4.27
CA GLU A 223 -41.58 -2.36 5.24
C GLU A 223 -42.47 -2.40 6.51
N LYS A 224 -42.90 -1.25 7.05
CA LYS A 224 -43.78 -1.18 8.24
C LYS A 224 -45.19 -1.71 7.97
N GLY A 225 -45.61 -1.78 6.70
CA GLY A 225 -46.79 -2.55 6.31
C GLY A 225 -46.73 -4.04 6.68
N ALA A 226 -45.53 -4.58 6.97
CA ALA A 226 -45.32 -5.98 7.34
C ALA A 226 -45.03 -6.22 8.84
N LYS A 227 -44.63 -5.21 9.63
CA LYS A 227 -44.27 -5.38 11.05
C LYS A 227 -44.71 -4.20 11.93
N ALA A 228 -45.93 -4.30 12.44
CA ALA A 228 -46.41 -3.54 13.60
C ALA A 228 -47.03 -4.51 14.63
N LYS A 229 -46.28 -4.87 15.67
CA LYS A 229 -46.78 -5.47 16.91
C LYS A 229 -45.71 -5.47 18.02
N GLU A 230 -46.18 -5.36 19.26
CA GLU A 230 -45.48 -5.47 20.55
C GLU A 230 -44.62 -4.26 21.00
N GLU A 231 -44.50 -4.07 22.32
CA GLU A 231 -44.41 -2.78 23.05
C GLU A 231 -43.11 -2.69 23.91
N GLN A 232 -42.48 -1.53 24.19
CA GLN A 232 -42.78 -0.48 25.21
C GLN A 232 -42.84 -0.99 26.69
N ILE A 233 -42.30 -0.36 27.74
CA ILE A 233 -41.71 0.99 27.99
C ILE A 233 -40.29 0.83 28.64
N SER A 234 -39.62 1.57 29.56
CA SER A 234 -39.65 2.84 30.38
C SER A 234 -38.33 2.91 31.20
N ASN A 235 -37.99 3.92 32.04
CA ASN A 235 -37.77 5.38 31.91
C ASN A 235 -37.20 5.90 33.26
N ASP A 236 -36.13 6.74 33.27
CA ASP A 236 -35.67 7.78 34.25
C ASP A 236 -35.70 7.54 35.80
N ASP A 237 -34.79 8.08 36.65
CA ASP A 237 -34.66 9.52 36.92
C ASP A 237 -33.45 9.98 37.83
N LYS A 238 -32.94 11.21 37.58
CA LYS A 238 -32.34 12.28 38.47
C LYS A 238 -31.21 11.97 39.54
N VAL A 239 -30.09 12.73 39.67
CA VAL A 239 -29.83 14.17 40.06
C VAL A 239 -29.92 14.37 41.61
N ASP A 240 -29.02 15.05 42.36
CA ASP A 240 -28.44 16.42 42.22
C ASP A 240 -27.21 16.76 43.15
N GLN A 241 -26.69 18.01 43.06
CA GLN A 241 -26.03 18.86 44.10
C GLN A 241 -24.53 18.63 44.49
N LYS A 242 -23.60 19.63 44.37
CA LYS A 242 -23.31 20.92 45.12
C LYS A 242 -22.34 20.71 46.32
N GLU A 243 -21.50 21.62 46.83
CA GLU A 243 -21.00 23.02 46.65
C GLU A 243 -19.53 23.00 47.20
N ASP A 244 -18.57 23.95 47.16
CA ASP A 244 -18.23 25.29 46.60
C ASP A 244 -17.38 26.04 47.69
N GLU A 245 -16.61 27.09 47.34
CA GLU A 245 -15.84 28.01 48.23
C GLU A 245 -14.68 27.47 49.14
N LYS A 246 -13.67 28.25 49.64
CA LYS A 246 -12.84 29.39 49.16
C LYS A 246 -11.78 29.78 50.24
N SER A 247 -10.89 30.74 49.95
CA SER A 247 -9.97 31.47 50.88
C SER A 247 -8.85 30.66 51.59
N ASP A 248 -7.71 31.21 52.05
CA ASP A 248 -6.80 32.34 51.68
C ASP A 248 -5.45 32.09 52.45
N GLU A 249 -4.36 32.89 52.51
CA GLU A 249 -4.11 34.32 52.22
C GLU A 249 -2.62 34.57 51.81
N ASN A 250 -2.04 35.72 52.22
CA ASN A 250 -0.73 36.31 51.89
C ASN A 250 0.53 35.71 52.57
N GLU A 251 1.72 35.89 51.96
CA GLU A 251 2.81 36.67 52.62
C GLU A 251 3.94 37.21 51.69
N ALA A 252 4.35 38.46 51.96
CA ALA A 252 5.67 39.11 51.76
C ALA A 252 6.40 39.12 50.38
N GLU A 253 6.46 40.30 49.75
CA GLU A 253 7.51 40.68 48.78
C GLU A 253 8.91 40.84 49.44
N ARG A 254 9.98 40.54 48.69
CA ARG A 254 11.30 41.17 48.86
C ARG A 254 12.00 41.35 47.50
N ASP A 255 12.27 42.60 47.14
CA ASP A 255 12.96 42.95 45.90
C ASP A 255 14.48 42.68 45.98
N GLY A 256 15.10 42.39 44.83
CA GLY A 256 16.49 41.98 44.71
C GLY A 256 16.96 41.96 43.24
N PRO A 257 18.23 42.29 42.96
CA PRO A 257 18.66 42.68 41.62
C PRO A 257 18.53 41.56 40.58
N VAL A 258 17.70 41.79 39.56
CA VAL A 258 17.43 40.85 38.48
C VAL A 258 18.71 40.54 37.70
N LYS A 259 19.28 39.36 37.95
CA LYS A 259 20.31 38.76 37.11
C LYS A 259 19.71 38.48 35.73
N ARG A 260 20.25 39.10 34.68
CA ARG A 260 19.89 38.80 33.27
C ARG A 260 20.08 37.31 32.95
N THR A 261 18.99 36.55 32.99
CA THR A 261 18.92 35.15 32.52
C THR A 261 18.71 35.13 31.02
N ARG A 262 19.78 34.87 30.26
CA ARG A 262 19.73 34.76 28.81
C ARG A 262 19.18 33.39 28.40
N GLU A 263 17.84 33.26 28.35
CA GLU A 263 17.19 32.01 27.95
C GLU A 263 17.51 31.66 26.49
N SER A 264 18.27 30.58 26.29
CA SER A 264 18.70 30.11 24.97
C SER A 264 17.86 28.95 24.44
N SER A 265 16.58 28.85 24.84
CA SER A 265 15.74 27.67 24.60
C SER A 265 14.27 28.04 24.41
N TYR A 266 13.75 27.83 23.19
CA TYR A 266 12.34 28.02 22.81
C TYR A 266 11.33 27.23 23.65
N LYS A 267 11.76 26.29 24.50
CA LYS A 267 10.88 25.44 25.32
C LYS A 267 10.13 26.18 26.44
N SER A 268 10.53 27.39 26.83
CA SER A 268 9.87 28.17 27.89
C SER A 268 8.67 29.01 27.40
N LEU A 269 8.55 29.27 26.09
CA LEU A 269 7.51 30.15 25.54
C LEU A 269 6.28 29.35 25.07
N GLN A 270 5.11 29.71 25.61
CA GLN A 270 3.83 29.16 25.16
C GLN A 270 3.43 29.70 23.77
N GLY A 271 3.71 28.92 22.72
CA GLY A 271 2.70 28.63 21.70
C GLY A 271 2.36 29.69 20.63
N TYR A 272 3.16 30.73 20.40
CA TYR A 272 2.90 31.71 19.32
C TYR A 272 4.00 31.76 18.26
N TYR A 273 3.66 31.37 17.03
CA TYR A 273 4.44 31.69 15.84
C TYR A 273 4.09 33.10 15.35
N LEU A 274 5.09 33.89 14.95
CA LEU A 274 4.86 35.10 14.17
C LEU A 274 4.76 34.74 12.69
N ILE A 275 3.92 35.44 11.93
CA ILE A 275 3.83 35.22 10.48
C ILE A 275 5.05 35.86 9.81
N PRO A 276 5.92 35.09 9.12
CA PRO A 276 7.16 35.61 8.57
C PRO A 276 6.90 36.56 7.40
N LYS A 277 7.64 37.67 7.37
CA LYS A 277 7.69 38.57 6.21
C LYS A 277 8.23 37.81 4.98
N PRO A 278 7.87 38.19 3.73
CA PRO A 278 8.38 37.54 2.52
C PRO A 278 9.91 37.44 2.44
N GLU A 279 10.62 38.42 2.99
CA GLU A 279 12.09 38.42 3.10
C GLU A 279 12.62 37.33 4.04
N GLN A 280 11.90 37.04 5.14
CA GLN A 280 12.26 35.98 6.08
C GLN A 280 12.02 34.59 5.45
N LEU A 281 10.94 34.41 4.69
CA LEU A 281 10.71 33.21 3.87
C LEU A 281 11.84 32.99 2.86
N LYS A 282 12.20 34.04 2.10
CA LYS A 282 13.31 34.02 1.13
C LYS A 282 14.66 33.71 1.80
N LYS A 283 14.95 34.31 2.96
CA LYS A 283 16.17 34.03 3.75
C LYS A 283 16.21 32.60 4.30
N ALA A 284 15.08 32.05 4.70
CA ALA A 284 14.94 30.66 5.14
C ALA A 284 14.89 29.64 3.98
N LYS A 285 14.92 30.13 2.73
CA LYS A 285 14.84 29.36 1.48
C LYS A 285 13.56 28.52 1.32
N TRP A 286 12.47 28.88 2.00
CA TRP A 286 11.16 28.28 1.82
C TRP A 286 10.34 29.02 0.78
N LYS A 287 9.72 28.26 -0.14
CA LYS A 287 8.88 28.78 -1.23
C LYS A 287 7.56 28.03 -1.29
N LYS A 288 6.45 28.78 -1.40
CA LYS A 288 5.10 28.25 -1.62
C LYS A 288 4.90 27.94 -3.11
N LEU A 289 4.34 26.77 -3.41
CA LEU A 289 3.95 26.32 -4.74
C LEU A 289 2.42 26.14 -4.80
N SER A 290 1.93 25.40 -5.79
CA SER A 290 0.49 25.10 -5.95
C SER A 290 0.02 23.97 -5.02
N HIS A 291 -1.30 23.81 -4.89
CA HIS A 291 -1.94 22.69 -4.18
C HIS A 291 -1.45 22.45 -2.74
N GLY A 292 -1.15 23.55 -2.02
CA GLY A 292 -0.68 23.50 -0.63
C GLY A 292 0.80 23.14 -0.44
N LEU A 293 1.52 22.79 -1.51
CA LEU A 293 2.91 22.34 -1.45
C LEU A 293 3.89 23.49 -1.19
N TRP A 294 4.92 23.22 -0.39
CA TRP A 294 6.04 24.10 -0.10
C TRP A 294 7.36 23.33 -0.27
N VAL A 295 8.37 24.01 -0.80
CA VAL A 295 9.74 23.48 -1.00
C VAL A 295 10.77 24.29 -0.24
N LYS A 296 11.81 23.63 0.25
CA LYS A 296 13.00 24.27 0.82
C LYS A 296 14.21 24.04 -0.08
N TYR A 297 14.88 25.12 -0.48
CA TYR A 297 16.14 25.05 -1.23
C TYR A 297 17.35 24.98 -0.30
N GLY A 298 18.43 24.30 -0.72
CA GLY A 298 19.61 24.11 0.12
C GLY A 298 20.84 23.58 -0.63
N PRO A 299 21.95 23.37 0.08
CA PRO A 299 23.17 22.83 -0.51
C PRO A 299 23.00 21.37 -0.96
N VAL A 300 23.71 21.00 -2.03
CA VAL A 300 23.95 19.59 -2.38
C VAL A 300 24.60 18.87 -1.19
N GLY A 301 24.00 17.77 -0.74
CA GLY A 301 24.44 17.06 0.47
C GLY A 301 23.45 15.98 0.91
N LYS A 302 23.59 15.50 2.15
CA LYS A 302 22.83 14.35 2.70
C LYS A 302 21.30 14.55 2.83
N GLN A 303 20.79 15.75 2.51
CA GLN A 303 19.36 16.09 2.51
C GLN A 303 18.86 16.46 1.11
N ALA A 304 19.74 16.59 0.11
CA ALA A 304 19.35 16.95 -1.24
C ALA A 304 18.48 15.86 -1.85
N VAL A 305 17.33 16.25 -2.39
CA VAL A 305 16.35 15.32 -2.94
C VAL A 305 16.83 14.84 -4.30
N VAL A 306 16.90 13.51 -4.46
CA VAL A 306 17.32 12.84 -5.71
C VAL A 306 16.15 12.18 -6.44
N ASN A 307 15.04 11.92 -5.75
CA ASN A 307 13.85 11.28 -6.31
C ASN A 307 12.57 11.72 -5.58
N ILE A 308 11.43 11.69 -6.28
CA ILE A 308 10.08 11.90 -5.76
C ILE A 308 9.11 10.86 -6.34
N ASP A 309 8.08 10.50 -5.57
CA ASP A 309 6.97 9.63 -6.00
C ASP A 309 5.68 10.01 -5.23
N VAL A 310 4.57 9.32 -5.48
CA VAL A 310 3.30 9.49 -4.78
C VAL A 310 2.74 8.14 -4.32
N VAL A 311 2.21 8.14 -3.10
CA VAL A 311 1.38 7.09 -2.52
C VAL A 311 0.08 7.72 -2.00
N PHE A 312 -0.96 6.94 -1.69
CA PHE A 312 -2.31 7.46 -1.45
C PHE A 312 -2.92 6.97 -0.13
N GLY A 313 -3.85 7.73 0.46
CA GLY A 313 -4.56 7.34 1.68
C GLY A 313 -3.76 7.56 2.98
N PRO A 314 -4.39 7.56 4.17
CA PRO A 314 -3.77 8.00 5.42
C PRO A 314 -2.77 7.00 6.02
N ASP A 315 -2.89 5.72 5.68
CA ASP A 315 -2.06 4.60 6.12
C ASP A 315 -0.90 4.28 5.15
N ALA A 316 -0.67 5.15 4.15
CA ALA A 316 0.35 4.97 3.13
C ALA A 316 1.78 4.86 3.70
N VAL A 317 2.48 3.79 3.31
CA VAL A 317 3.87 3.50 3.65
C VAL A 317 4.71 3.24 2.40
N VAL A 318 6.04 3.25 2.54
CA VAL A 318 6.98 2.83 1.48
C VAL A 318 8.11 2.01 2.10
N PRO A 319 8.61 0.95 1.42
CA PRO A 319 9.66 0.09 1.95
C PRO A 319 11.09 0.69 1.83
N PHE A 320 11.24 1.88 1.26
CA PHE A 320 12.55 2.36 0.77
C PHE A 320 13.38 3.13 1.83
N GLU A 321 14.61 2.67 2.11
CA GLU A 321 15.54 3.34 3.03
C GLU A 321 15.90 4.76 2.56
N GLY A 322 15.64 5.76 3.40
CA GLY A 322 15.91 7.17 3.09
C GLY A 322 14.83 7.87 2.26
N ALA A 323 13.70 7.20 2.02
CA ALA A 323 12.45 7.83 1.62
C ALA A 323 11.80 8.58 2.79
N THR A 324 10.84 9.45 2.49
CA THR A 324 9.98 10.13 3.47
C THR A 324 8.63 10.42 2.82
N VAL A 325 7.55 9.90 3.41
CA VAL A 325 6.16 10.19 3.03
C VAL A 325 5.68 11.41 3.83
N LEU A 326 5.01 12.37 3.18
CA LEU A 326 4.40 13.50 3.88
C LEU A 326 3.08 13.13 4.57
N LYS A 327 2.96 13.52 5.84
CA LYS A 327 1.74 13.35 6.66
C LYS A 327 0.57 14.24 6.24
N GLN A 328 0.81 15.22 5.36
CA GLN A 328 -0.21 16.08 4.78
C GLN A 328 -0.37 15.75 3.28
N PRO A 329 -1.59 15.46 2.79
CA PRO A 329 -1.83 15.15 1.38
C PRO A 329 -1.84 16.41 0.51
N LEU A 330 -1.49 16.27 -0.77
CA LEU A 330 -1.52 17.36 -1.75
C LEU A 330 -2.96 17.82 -2.00
N HIS A 331 -3.21 19.13 -2.05
CA HIS A 331 -4.56 19.70 -2.24
C HIS A 331 -5.01 19.68 -3.71
N VAL A 332 -4.97 18.51 -4.34
CA VAL A 332 -5.33 18.30 -5.75
C VAL A 332 -6.75 17.75 -5.93
N GLY A 333 -7.46 17.45 -4.84
CA GLY A 333 -8.72 16.70 -4.87
C GLY A 333 -8.53 15.25 -5.29
N GLY A 334 -9.53 14.40 -5.08
CA GLY A 334 -9.41 12.96 -5.34
C GLY A 334 -10.58 12.18 -4.76
N ARG A 335 -10.37 10.89 -4.50
CA ARG A 335 -11.29 10.06 -3.72
C ARG A 335 -11.00 10.27 -2.23
N LYS A 336 -12.04 10.45 -1.40
CA LYS A 336 -11.88 10.60 0.06
C LYS A 336 -11.26 9.32 0.65
N GLY A 337 -10.26 9.47 1.53
CA GLY A 337 -9.52 8.36 2.12
C GLY A 337 -8.44 7.75 1.22
N MET A 338 -8.25 8.28 0.01
CA MET A 338 -7.18 7.92 -0.93
C MET A 338 -6.47 9.19 -1.44
N GLU A 339 -6.27 10.19 -0.58
CA GLU A 339 -5.65 11.45 -0.97
C GLU A 339 -4.14 11.27 -1.23
N PRO A 340 -3.58 11.86 -2.30
CA PRO A 340 -2.17 11.68 -2.69
C PRO A 340 -1.19 12.35 -1.73
N ARG A 341 -0.13 11.64 -1.38
CA ARG A 341 0.95 12.06 -0.48
C ARG A 341 2.28 12.03 -1.22
N LEU A 342 3.02 13.13 -1.11
CA LEU A 342 4.37 13.21 -1.66
C LEU A 342 5.31 12.26 -0.90
N VAL A 343 6.00 11.40 -1.65
CA VAL A 343 7.19 10.68 -1.23
C VAL A 343 8.41 11.40 -1.79
N PHE A 344 9.47 11.55 -1.00
CA PHE A 344 10.75 12.04 -1.50
C PHE A 344 11.94 11.29 -0.91
N HIS A 345 13.04 11.22 -1.66
CA HIS A 345 14.23 10.47 -1.28
C HIS A 345 15.44 11.39 -1.21
N THR A 346 16.14 11.35 -0.08
CA THR A 346 17.38 12.13 0.17
C THR A 346 18.66 11.36 -0.14
N ARG A 347 18.52 10.11 -0.61
CA ARG A 347 19.61 9.20 -0.99
C ARG A 347 19.20 8.35 -2.19
N GLN A 348 20.14 8.11 -3.08
CA GLN A 348 20.00 7.11 -4.14
C GLN A 348 20.51 5.77 -3.58
N THR A 349 19.59 4.88 -3.26
CA THR A 349 19.90 3.55 -2.73
C THR A 349 19.70 2.53 -3.84
N ASP A 350 20.74 1.75 -4.15
CA ASP A 350 20.60 0.54 -4.96
C ASP A 350 20.08 -0.60 -4.07
N TYR A 351 18.84 -1.03 -4.31
CA TYR A 351 18.23 -2.14 -3.58
C TYR A 351 18.57 -3.50 -4.19
N ARG A 352 18.86 -3.57 -5.51
CA ARG A 352 19.14 -4.80 -6.24
C ARG A 352 20.44 -5.45 -5.76
N HIS A 353 21.51 -4.65 -5.69
CA HIS A 353 22.86 -5.18 -5.45
C HIS A 353 23.23 -5.32 -3.96
N LYS A 354 22.35 -4.98 -3.02
CA LYS A 354 22.76 -4.74 -1.62
C LYS A 354 22.08 -5.59 -0.54
N GLN A 355 21.08 -6.41 -0.89
CA GLN A 355 20.18 -7.01 0.12
C GLN A 355 19.82 -8.48 -0.05
N ILE A 356 20.04 -9.12 -1.20
CA ILE A 356 19.77 -10.56 -1.37
C ILE A 356 20.79 -11.36 -0.56
N GLN A 357 20.40 -11.75 0.66
CA GLN A 357 21.15 -12.69 1.49
C GLN A 357 20.80 -14.12 1.09
N GLU A 358 21.79 -14.99 1.02
CA GLU A 358 21.58 -16.41 0.76
C GLU A 358 20.88 -17.07 1.96
N LEU A 359 19.65 -17.58 1.75
CA LEU A 359 18.89 -18.26 2.79
C LEU A 359 19.68 -19.45 3.35
N ARG A 360 19.74 -19.55 4.68
CA ARG A 360 20.58 -20.54 5.37
C ARG A 360 19.97 -20.93 6.70
N PHE A 361 19.99 -22.22 7.01
CA PHE A 361 19.67 -22.72 8.34
C PHE A 361 20.58 -22.06 9.40
N ASN A 362 20.01 -21.70 10.54
CA ASN A 362 20.74 -21.07 11.64
C ASN A 362 21.68 -22.06 12.34
N LYS A 363 22.49 -21.60 13.31
CA LYS A 363 23.53 -22.44 13.96
C LYS A 363 23.01 -23.66 14.73
N SER A 364 21.72 -23.70 15.07
CA SER A 364 21.04 -24.88 15.65
C SER A 364 20.56 -25.87 14.58
N GLY A 365 20.68 -25.53 13.30
CA GLY A 365 20.14 -26.29 12.18
C GLY A 365 18.63 -26.10 11.99
N LYS A 366 18.07 -24.98 12.46
CA LYS A 366 16.66 -24.59 12.28
C LYS A 366 16.49 -23.53 11.18
N PHE A 367 15.32 -23.48 10.56
CA PHE A 367 14.93 -22.41 9.63
C PHE A 367 13.41 -22.22 9.66
N LYS A 368 12.93 -21.01 9.95
CA LYS A 368 11.49 -20.71 10.09
C LYS A 368 10.95 -19.89 8.93
N VAL A 369 9.89 -20.38 8.31
CA VAL A 369 9.08 -19.69 7.29
C VAL A 369 7.75 -19.24 7.92
N LEU A 370 7.39 -17.97 7.75
CA LEU A 370 6.03 -17.48 8.01
C LEU A 370 5.30 -17.31 6.68
N GLN A 371 4.13 -17.93 6.55
CA GLN A 371 3.23 -17.77 5.41
C GLN A 371 2.22 -16.67 5.73
N ILE A 372 2.08 -15.74 4.79
CA ILE A 372 1.08 -14.67 4.80
C ILE A 372 0.27 -14.83 3.51
N ALA A 373 -1.02 -15.12 3.63
CA ALA A 373 -1.91 -15.36 2.52
C ALA A 373 -3.04 -14.32 2.52
N ASP A 374 -3.52 -13.91 1.33
CA ASP A 374 -4.79 -13.20 1.18
C ASP A 374 -4.86 -11.93 2.05
N THR A 375 -3.89 -11.03 1.93
CA THR A 375 -3.90 -9.78 2.72
C THR A 375 -4.88 -8.74 2.20
N HIS A 376 -5.23 -8.82 0.90
CA HIS A 376 -6.32 -8.03 0.30
C HIS A 376 -6.24 -6.52 0.57
N PHE A 377 -5.03 -5.96 0.56
CA PHE A 377 -4.81 -4.54 0.82
C PHE A 377 -5.39 -3.66 -0.30
N SER A 378 -5.90 -2.50 0.08
CA SER A 378 -6.48 -1.49 -0.83
C SER A 378 -5.54 -0.27 -0.96
N THR A 379 -5.89 0.69 -1.82
CA THR A 379 -5.16 1.96 -1.91
C THR A 379 -5.49 2.91 -0.74
N GLY A 380 -6.64 2.74 -0.08
CA GLY A 380 -7.02 3.47 1.15
C GLY A 380 -6.92 2.56 2.37
N VAL A 381 -7.58 2.89 3.48
CA VAL A 381 -7.54 2.08 4.72
C VAL A 381 -8.24 0.72 4.64
N GLY A 382 -8.92 0.42 3.52
CA GLY A 382 -9.72 -0.80 3.32
C GLY A 382 -10.97 -0.88 4.20
N LYS A 383 -12.03 -1.51 3.69
CA LYS A 383 -13.21 -1.83 4.51
C LYS A 383 -13.09 -3.25 5.07
N CYS A 384 -13.25 -3.42 6.38
CA CYS A 384 -13.32 -4.76 6.95
C CYS A 384 -14.50 -5.56 6.37
N ARG A 385 -14.19 -6.76 5.90
CA ARG A 385 -15.14 -7.80 5.52
C ARG A 385 -15.15 -8.85 6.63
N ASP A 386 -16.33 -9.13 7.17
CA ASP A 386 -16.57 -10.15 8.19
C ASP A 386 -15.56 -10.13 9.38
N PRO A 387 -15.32 -8.97 10.03
CA PRO A 387 -14.42 -8.90 11.18
C PRO A 387 -14.97 -9.71 12.37
N VAL A 388 -14.06 -10.22 13.19
CA VAL A 388 -14.39 -10.95 14.45
C VAL A 388 -13.58 -10.30 15.59
N PRO A 389 -14.21 -9.72 16.62
CA PRO A 389 -15.64 -9.38 16.70
C PRO A 389 -16.06 -8.40 15.60
N ASP A 390 -17.37 -8.24 15.42
CA ASP A 390 -17.93 -7.25 14.48
C ASP A 390 -17.70 -5.81 14.99
N GLU A 391 -17.27 -4.94 14.09
CA GLU A 391 -16.75 -3.59 14.40
C GLU A 391 -17.18 -2.62 13.28
N PRO A 392 -18.20 -1.75 13.51
CA PRO A 392 -18.80 -0.93 12.45
C PRO A 392 -17.86 0.04 11.72
N ASP A 393 -16.86 0.57 12.42
CA ASP A 393 -15.88 1.55 11.90
C ASP A 393 -14.48 0.91 11.68
N CYS A 394 -14.44 -0.39 11.37
CA CYS A 394 -13.20 -1.16 11.22
C CYS A 394 -12.44 -0.81 9.91
N GLU A 395 -11.22 -0.29 10.07
CA GLU A 395 -10.22 -0.09 9.01
C GLU A 395 -9.43 -1.39 8.77
N ALA A 396 -9.58 -1.99 7.58
CA ALA A 396 -9.04 -3.33 7.30
C ALA A 396 -7.52 -3.37 7.23
N ASP A 397 -6.92 -2.45 6.49
CA ASP A 397 -5.50 -2.46 6.17
C ASP A 397 -4.66 -2.19 7.44
N PRO A 398 -4.97 -1.18 8.29
CA PRO A 398 -4.26 -0.96 9.56
C PRO A 398 -4.39 -2.12 10.55
N ARG A 399 -5.59 -2.72 10.70
CA ARG A 399 -5.79 -3.87 11.62
C ARG A 399 -5.05 -5.12 11.11
N THR A 400 -5.04 -5.35 9.80
CA THR A 400 -4.25 -6.42 9.15
C THR A 400 -2.73 -6.21 9.32
N VAL A 401 -2.22 -5.00 9.08
CA VAL A 401 -0.79 -4.68 9.29
C VAL A 401 -0.39 -4.89 10.75
N LYS A 402 -1.20 -4.44 11.72
CA LYS A 402 -0.97 -4.64 13.15
C LYS A 402 -0.86 -6.13 13.52
N PHE A 403 -1.70 -6.99 12.92
CA PHE A 403 -1.62 -8.44 13.12
C PHE A 403 -0.32 -9.04 12.55
N ILE A 404 0.04 -8.66 11.32
CA ILE A 404 1.29 -9.06 10.66
C ILE A 404 2.51 -8.65 11.52
N GLU A 405 2.59 -7.39 11.96
CA GLU A 405 3.65 -6.92 12.85
C GLU A 405 3.74 -7.73 14.14
N ARG A 406 2.60 -8.01 14.78
CA ARG A 406 2.57 -8.76 16.05
C ARG A 406 3.11 -10.18 15.88
N VAL A 407 2.74 -10.89 14.81
CA VAL A 407 3.24 -12.25 14.55
C VAL A 407 4.72 -12.24 14.12
N LEU A 408 5.17 -11.26 13.34
CA LEU A 408 6.59 -11.10 13.01
C LEU A 408 7.45 -10.91 14.27
N ASP A 409 6.97 -10.13 15.25
CA ASP A 409 7.68 -9.86 16.50
C ASP A 409 7.64 -11.02 17.52
N ILE A 410 6.63 -11.91 17.43
CA ILE A 410 6.58 -13.16 18.19
C ILE A 410 7.48 -14.21 17.55
N GLU A 411 7.23 -14.52 16.26
CA GLU A 411 7.78 -15.69 15.60
C GLU A 411 9.22 -15.49 15.09
N LYS A 412 9.58 -14.26 14.70
CA LYS A 412 10.89 -13.87 14.17
C LYS A 412 11.36 -14.84 13.06
N PRO A 413 10.59 -14.98 11.97
CA PRO A 413 10.91 -15.93 10.91
C PRO A 413 12.22 -15.55 10.19
N ASP A 414 12.96 -16.56 9.74
CA ASP A 414 14.14 -16.39 8.89
C ASP A 414 13.74 -15.96 7.46
N PHE A 415 12.49 -16.25 7.05
CA PHE A 415 11.95 -15.98 5.71
C PHE A 415 10.41 -15.86 5.71
N VAL A 416 9.85 -15.07 4.79
CA VAL A 416 8.39 -14.91 4.63
C VAL A 416 7.94 -15.26 3.21
N VAL A 417 6.77 -15.89 3.07
CA VAL A 417 6.13 -16.12 1.77
C VAL A 417 4.76 -15.48 1.72
N LEU A 418 4.55 -14.67 0.67
CA LEU A 418 3.27 -14.05 0.32
C LEU A 418 2.56 -14.95 -0.72
N THR A 419 1.54 -15.72 -0.30
CA THR A 419 0.89 -16.74 -1.15
C THR A 419 -0.33 -16.23 -1.93
N GLY A 420 -0.11 -15.19 -2.74
CA GLY A 420 -1.13 -14.54 -3.58
C GLY A 420 -2.08 -13.61 -2.83
N ASP A 421 -2.81 -12.81 -3.61
CA ASP A 421 -3.81 -11.82 -3.20
C ASP A 421 -3.30 -10.91 -2.09
N GLN A 422 -2.15 -10.29 -2.35
CA GLN A 422 -1.64 -9.23 -1.50
C GLN A 422 -2.47 -7.95 -1.65
N VAL A 423 -2.99 -7.72 -2.86
CA VAL A 423 -3.70 -6.52 -3.28
C VAL A 423 -5.12 -6.87 -3.74
N TRP A 424 -6.13 -6.24 -3.13
CA TRP A 424 -7.51 -6.31 -3.61
C TRP A 424 -7.68 -5.35 -4.79
N GLY A 425 -7.34 -5.80 -6.01
CA GLY A 425 -7.21 -4.96 -7.20
C GLY A 425 -8.40 -4.02 -7.49
N GLU A 426 -9.61 -4.44 -7.12
CA GLU A 426 -10.86 -3.69 -7.31
C GLU A 426 -10.97 -2.43 -6.40
N GLU A 427 -10.30 -2.41 -5.22
CA GLU A 427 -10.18 -1.22 -4.35
C GLU A 427 -8.74 -0.66 -4.30
N ALA A 428 -7.86 -1.14 -5.18
CA ALA A 428 -6.45 -0.75 -5.24
C ALA A 428 -6.06 -0.03 -6.54
N PRO A 429 -6.67 1.12 -6.90
CA PRO A 429 -6.37 1.87 -8.13
C PRO A 429 -4.92 2.42 -8.21
N ASP A 430 -4.19 2.44 -7.10
CA ASP A 430 -2.72 2.49 -7.07
C ASP A 430 -2.22 1.24 -6.32
N PRO A 431 -1.82 0.17 -7.04
CA PRO A 431 -1.41 -1.09 -6.43
C PRO A 431 -0.02 -1.01 -5.78
N ASP A 432 0.83 -0.04 -6.14
CA ASP A 432 2.07 0.29 -5.41
C ASP A 432 1.75 0.54 -3.93
N THR A 433 0.85 1.49 -3.64
CA THR A 433 0.43 1.86 -2.29
C THR A 433 -0.08 0.65 -1.49
N ALA A 434 -0.91 -0.20 -2.12
CA ALA A 434 -1.46 -1.39 -1.47
C ALA A 434 -0.37 -2.42 -1.12
N LEU A 435 0.46 -2.78 -2.10
CA LEU A 435 1.53 -3.77 -1.92
C LEU A 435 2.60 -3.31 -0.91
N PHE A 436 2.89 -2.00 -0.85
CA PHE A 436 3.84 -1.47 0.13
C PHE A 436 3.43 -1.74 1.58
N LYS A 437 2.14 -1.91 1.89
CA LYS A 437 1.65 -2.27 3.24
C LYS A 437 2.06 -3.68 3.63
N ALA A 438 2.00 -4.64 2.70
CA ALA A 438 2.43 -6.02 2.93
C ALA A 438 3.94 -6.12 3.19
N VAL A 439 4.76 -5.41 2.39
CA VAL A 439 6.22 -5.60 2.42
C VAL A 439 6.95 -4.70 3.42
N THR A 440 6.42 -3.52 3.76
CA THR A 440 7.12 -2.58 4.67
C THR A 440 7.42 -3.18 6.06
N PRO A 441 6.52 -3.94 6.72
CA PRO A 441 6.81 -4.64 7.97
C PRO A 441 7.98 -5.64 7.87
N LEU A 442 8.15 -6.28 6.71
CA LEU A 442 9.22 -7.25 6.42
C LEU A 442 10.55 -6.53 6.22
N VAL A 443 10.53 -5.48 5.40
CA VAL A 443 11.70 -4.67 5.04
C VAL A 443 12.25 -3.89 6.23
N ALA A 444 11.38 -3.35 7.09
CA ALA A 444 11.78 -2.71 8.33
C ALA A 444 12.53 -3.67 9.26
N ARG A 445 12.11 -4.94 9.30
CA ARG A 445 12.74 -6.03 10.05
C ARG A 445 13.89 -6.72 9.31
N LYS A 446 14.12 -6.36 8.03
CA LYS A 446 15.14 -6.92 7.12
C LYS A 446 14.99 -8.42 6.84
N ILE A 447 13.76 -8.91 6.92
CA ILE A 447 13.42 -10.31 6.68
C ILE A 447 13.33 -10.52 5.16
N PRO A 448 14.10 -11.46 4.57
CA PRO A 448 13.95 -11.80 3.16
C PRO A 448 12.58 -12.46 2.91
N TYR A 449 12.00 -12.21 1.74
CA TYR A 449 10.69 -12.76 1.41
C TYR A 449 10.53 -13.12 -0.07
N ALA A 450 9.56 -13.97 -0.37
CA ALA A 450 9.14 -14.32 -1.73
C ALA A 450 7.62 -14.14 -1.90
N MET A 451 7.18 -14.09 -3.15
CA MET A 451 5.80 -13.82 -3.53
C MET A 451 5.38 -14.70 -4.71
N VAL A 452 4.15 -15.20 -4.65
CA VAL A 452 3.41 -15.70 -5.82
C VAL A 452 2.19 -14.82 -6.05
N MET A 453 1.75 -14.76 -7.30
CA MET A 453 0.61 -13.95 -7.74
C MET A 453 -0.71 -14.67 -7.44
N GLY A 454 -1.69 -13.96 -6.88
CA GLY A 454 -3.08 -14.40 -6.78
C GLY A 454 -3.94 -13.90 -7.94
N ASN A 455 -5.26 -14.03 -7.84
CA ASN A 455 -6.22 -13.67 -8.90
C ASN A 455 -6.95 -12.33 -8.68
N HIS A 456 -6.59 -11.57 -7.64
CA HIS A 456 -6.96 -10.17 -7.45
C HIS A 456 -5.79 -9.20 -7.65
N ASP A 457 -4.54 -9.66 -7.52
CA ASP A 457 -3.35 -8.82 -7.68
C ASP A 457 -3.26 -8.17 -9.08
N ASP A 458 -3.75 -8.85 -10.13
CA ASP A 458 -3.76 -8.38 -11.54
C ASP A 458 -5.11 -7.80 -12.02
N LYS A 459 -6.03 -7.48 -11.10
CA LYS A 459 -7.32 -6.82 -11.39
C LYS A 459 -7.29 -5.28 -11.38
N SER A 460 -6.13 -4.66 -11.17
CA SER A 460 -5.97 -3.20 -11.13
C SER A 460 -5.38 -2.66 -12.47
N ILE A 461 -4.71 -1.51 -12.42
CA ILE A 461 -4.05 -0.85 -13.57
C ILE A 461 -2.77 -1.54 -14.05
N TYR A 462 -2.31 -2.58 -13.35
CA TYR A 462 -1.11 -3.36 -13.65
C TYR A 462 -1.49 -4.75 -14.16
N SER A 463 -0.75 -5.24 -15.16
CA SER A 463 -0.79 -6.65 -15.54
C SER A 463 -0.14 -7.54 -14.48
N ARG A 464 -0.37 -8.86 -14.60
CA ARG A 464 0.31 -9.90 -13.80
C ARG A 464 1.84 -9.78 -13.90
N GLU A 465 2.34 -9.47 -15.09
CA GLU A 465 3.75 -9.17 -15.33
C GLU A 465 4.20 -7.90 -14.60
N ASP A 466 3.47 -6.79 -14.73
CA ASP A 466 3.80 -5.51 -14.08
C ASP A 466 3.90 -5.63 -12.56
N MET A 467 2.98 -6.39 -11.94
CA MET A 467 2.98 -6.68 -10.50
C MET A 467 4.14 -7.58 -10.10
N MET A 468 4.33 -8.71 -10.80
CA MET A 468 5.41 -9.63 -10.48
C MET A 468 6.79 -8.96 -10.69
N PHE A 469 6.94 -8.19 -11.76
CA PHE A 469 8.10 -7.33 -12.05
C PHE A 469 8.35 -6.33 -10.91
N LEU A 470 7.31 -5.62 -10.43
CA LEU A 470 7.43 -4.74 -9.27
C LEU A 470 7.98 -5.51 -8.05
N SER A 471 7.42 -6.69 -7.75
CA SER A 471 7.85 -7.48 -6.59
C SER A 471 9.35 -7.80 -6.60
N THR A 472 9.96 -8.02 -7.77
CA THR A 472 11.41 -8.33 -7.92
C THR A 472 12.34 -7.17 -7.55
N TYR A 473 11.84 -5.92 -7.52
CA TYR A 473 12.66 -4.73 -7.22
C TYR A 473 12.49 -4.18 -5.80
N LEU A 474 11.60 -4.77 -5.01
CA LEU A 474 11.36 -4.33 -3.65
C LEU A 474 12.50 -4.79 -2.71
N PRO A 475 12.86 -3.99 -1.69
CA PRO A 475 13.95 -4.31 -0.77
C PRO A 475 13.74 -5.69 -0.12
N TYR A 476 14.82 -6.45 0.10
CA TYR A 476 14.78 -7.83 0.65
C TYR A 476 13.93 -8.87 -0.11
N SER A 477 13.32 -8.52 -1.25
CA SER A 477 12.63 -9.48 -2.11
C SER A 477 13.59 -10.50 -2.72
N MET A 478 13.16 -11.75 -2.77
CA MET A 478 13.78 -12.86 -3.51
C MET A 478 12.89 -13.35 -4.65
N SER A 479 11.81 -12.64 -4.94
CA SER A 479 10.90 -12.92 -6.06
C SER A 479 11.60 -12.78 -7.41
N ALA A 480 11.29 -13.67 -8.35
CA ALA A 480 11.72 -13.59 -9.74
C ALA A 480 10.54 -13.80 -10.70
N LEU A 481 10.62 -13.27 -11.92
CA LEU A 481 9.58 -13.46 -12.94
C LEU A 481 9.45 -14.93 -13.40
N GLY A 482 10.57 -15.66 -13.38
CA GLY A 482 10.69 -16.98 -14.01
C GLY A 482 11.26 -16.91 -15.43
N PRO A 483 11.34 -18.05 -16.14
CA PRO A 483 11.75 -18.11 -17.54
C PRO A 483 10.65 -17.57 -18.47
N GLU A 484 11.03 -17.00 -19.62
CA GLU A 484 10.11 -16.42 -20.61
C GLU A 484 9.30 -17.51 -21.35
N GLU A 485 9.86 -18.72 -21.42
CA GLU A 485 9.27 -19.90 -22.07
C GLU A 485 8.27 -20.70 -21.21
N VAL A 486 7.98 -20.24 -19.99
CA VAL A 486 7.10 -20.91 -19.01
C VAL A 486 5.81 -20.10 -18.82
N ASP A 487 4.64 -20.75 -18.83
CA ASP A 487 3.37 -20.05 -18.68
C ASP A 487 3.20 -19.41 -17.30
N GLY A 488 2.88 -18.12 -17.27
CA GLY A 488 2.62 -17.36 -16.05
C GLY A 488 3.88 -16.71 -15.46
N TYR A 489 3.68 -15.81 -14.50
CA TYR A 489 4.73 -14.98 -13.91
C TYR A 489 4.88 -15.28 -12.42
N GLY A 490 6.10 -15.59 -12.01
CA GLY A 490 6.42 -16.07 -10.66
C GLY A 490 6.72 -17.56 -10.56
N ASN A 491 7.15 -18.18 -11.66
CA ASN A 491 7.66 -19.56 -11.70
C ASN A 491 9.18 -19.57 -11.40
N TYR A 492 9.58 -19.75 -10.13
CA TYR A 492 10.99 -19.75 -9.72
C TYR A 492 11.24 -20.65 -8.50
N GLY A 493 12.52 -20.98 -8.25
CA GLY A 493 12.92 -21.76 -7.07
C GLY A 493 13.94 -21.04 -6.19
N ILE A 494 13.96 -21.33 -4.90
CA ILE A 494 14.96 -20.84 -3.94
C ILE A 494 15.54 -22.02 -3.14
N LEU A 495 16.86 -22.02 -2.94
CA LEU A 495 17.58 -22.97 -2.10
C LEU A 495 17.89 -22.39 -0.72
N VAL A 496 17.57 -23.14 0.34
CA VAL A 496 18.05 -22.86 1.70
C VAL A 496 19.29 -23.71 1.98
N ARG A 497 20.42 -23.07 2.25
CA ARG A 497 21.71 -23.74 2.49
C ARG A 497 21.84 -24.29 3.91
N SER A 498 22.61 -25.37 4.05
CA SER A 498 23.01 -25.93 5.35
C SER A 498 23.76 -24.91 6.23
N SER A 499 23.59 -24.97 7.55
CA SER A 499 24.47 -24.27 8.50
C SER A 499 25.89 -24.86 8.54
N LYS A 500 26.03 -26.13 8.14
CA LYS A 500 27.25 -26.96 8.23
C LYS A 500 28.03 -26.99 6.91
N PHE A 501 27.33 -27.09 5.79
CA PHE A 501 27.93 -27.23 4.45
C PHE A 501 27.74 -25.97 3.63
N SER A 502 28.76 -25.11 3.59
CA SER A 502 28.66 -23.72 3.11
C SER A 502 27.99 -23.54 1.74
N LYS A 503 28.24 -24.43 0.77
CA LYS A 503 27.70 -24.34 -0.60
C LYS A 503 26.58 -25.34 -0.93
N LYS A 504 26.09 -26.13 0.02
CA LYS A 504 25.09 -27.18 -0.25
C LYS A 504 23.73 -26.84 0.36
N GLY A 505 22.67 -27.09 -0.41
CA GLY A 505 21.26 -26.94 -0.01
C GLY A 505 20.79 -28.06 0.93
N VAL A 506 19.77 -27.74 1.73
CA VAL A 506 19.03 -28.70 2.56
C VAL A 506 17.55 -28.67 2.23
N ALA A 507 17.01 -27.49 1.93
CA ALA A 507 15.64 -27.32 1.49
C ALA A 507 15.56 -26.64 0.12
N ALA A 508 14.58 -27.03 -0.69
CA ALA A 508 14.13 -26.32 -1.89
C ALA A 508 12.72 -25.76 -1.67
N PHE A 509 12.51 -24.51 -2.08
CA PHE A 509 11.20 -23.89 -2.16
C PHE A 509 10.89 -23.59 -3.62
N TYR A 510 9.76 -24.09 -4.12
CA TYR A 510 9.27 -23.82 -5.46
C TYR A 510 8.10 -22.83 -5.38
N PHE A 511 8.16 -21.77 -6.17
CA PHE A 511 7.14 -20.74 -6.30
C PHE A 511 6.57 -20.87 -7.71
N LEU A 512 5.25 -20.97 -7.84
CA LEU A 512 4.60 -21.22 -9.12
C LEU A 512 3.38 -20.31 -9.31
N ASP A 513 3.17 -19.87 -10.55
CA ASP A 513 1.98 -19.13 -10.92
C ASP A 513 0.79 -20.08 -11.12
N SER A 514 -0.17 -20.10 -10.19
CA SER A 514 -1.42 -20.85 -10.34
C SER A 514 -2.42 -20.19 -11.31
N HIS A 515 -2.03 -19.09 -11.98
CA HIS A 515 -2.86 -18.24 -12.83
C HIS A 515 -4.01 -17.59 -12.06
N GLY A 516 -4.95 -16.99 -12.80
CA GLY A 516 -6.21 -16.44 -12.31
C GLY A 516 -7.41 -17.17 -12.90
N TYR A 517 -8.35 -16.43 -13.51
CA TYR A 517 -9.52 -17.01 -14.15
C TYR A 517 -9.21 -17.66 -15.50
N SER A 518 -9.95 -18.71 -15.84
CA SER A 518 -9.85 -19.39 -17.13
C SER A 518 -10.02 -18.43 -18.31
N LYS A 519 -9.07 -18.49 -19.25
CA LYS A 519 -9.09 -17.70 -20.50
C LYS A 519 -10.22 -18.13 -21.46
N ASN A 520 -10.92 -19.24 -21.19
CA ASN A 520 -12.09 -19.68 -21.95
C ASN A 520 -13.22 -20.21 -21.03
N PRO A 521 -13.91 -19.33 -20.29
CA PRO A 521 -14.88 -19.72 -19.26
C PRO A 521 -16.15 -20.38 -19.81
N LYS A 522 -16.32 -20.44 -21.14
CA LYS A 522 -17.42 -21.17 -21.81
C LYS A 522 -17.14 -22.67 -21.98
N VAL A 523 -15.86 -23.08 -21.95
CA VAL A 523 -15.43 -24.48 -22.11
C VAL A 523 -14.88 -25.00 -20.77
N THR A 524 -14.11 -24.19 -20.07
CA THR A 524 -13.55 -24.48 -18.75
C THR A 524 -13.93 -23.34 -17.79
N PRO A 525 -15.13 -23.37 -17.17
CA PRO A 525 -15.56 -22.33 -16.25
C PRO A 525 -14.75 -22.36 -14.94
N GLY A 526 -14.63 -21.20 -14.28
CA GLY A 526 -13.89 -21.02 -13.04
C GLY A 526 -12.43 -20.61 -13.27
N TYR A 527 -11.54 -21.05 -12.39
CA TYR A 527 -10.12 -20.73 -12.41
C TYR A 527 -9.33 -21.53 -13.45
N ASP A 528 -8.21 -20.96 -13.88
CA ASP A 528 -7.27 -21.59 -14.82
C ASP A 528 -6.32 -22.56 -14.08
N TRP A 529 -5.64 -23.44 -14.81
CA TRP A 529 -4.80 -24.52 -14.26
C TRP A 529 -3.33 -24.42 -14.69
N PHE A 530 -2.43 -25.07 -13.95
CA PHE A 530 -1.00 -25.20 -14.30
C PHE A 530 -0.80 -25.82 -15.69
N LYS A 531 0.08 -25.23 -16.50
CA LYS A 531 0.38 -25.67 -17.87
C LYS A 531 1.56 -26.64 -17.90
N ASP A 532 1.59 -27.48 -18.93
CA ASP A 532 2.65 -28.48 -19.16
C ASP A 532 4.06 -27.85 -19.11
N SER A 533 4.21 -26.62 -19.61
CA SER A 533 5.44 -25.82 -19.53
C SER A 533 5.95 -25.64 -18.08
N GLN A 534 5.06 -25.29 -17.15
CA GLN A 534 5.35 -25.16 -15.72
C GLN A 534 5.64 -26.50 -15.06
N MET A 535 4.95 -27.57 -15.50
CA MET A 535 5.09 -28.92 -14.96
C MET A 535 6.44 -29.55 -15.35
N TRP A 536 6.87 -29.38 -16.60
CA TRP A 536 8.21 -29.78 -17.07
C TRP A 536 9.31 -28.89 -16.50
N TRP A 537 9.07 -27.58 -16.38
CA TRP A 537 10.00 -26.66 -15.72
C TRP A 537 10.26 -27.06 -14.26
N LEU A 538 9.21 -27.37 -13.49
CA LEU A 538 9.34 -27.81 -12.10
C LEU A 538 10.18 -29.09 -11.98
N GLU A 539 9.93 -30.10 -12.82
CA GLU A 539 10.73 -31.32 -12.82
C GLU A 539 12.21 -31.02 -13.11
N ASN A 540 12.50 -30.24 -14.15
CA ASN A 540 13.86 -29.87 -14.54
C ASN A 540 14.59 -29.05 -13.45
N GLU A 541 13.95 -28.00 -12.93
CA GLU A 541 14.49 -27.17 -11.85
C GLU A 541 14.73 -28.01 -10.59
N SER A 542 13.81 -28.92 -10.25
CA SER A 542 13.99 -29.84 -9.11
C SER A 542 15.22 -30.75 -9.28
N GLY A 543 15.52 -31.19 -10.50
CA GLY A 543 16.72 -31.95 -10.84
C GLY A 543 18.00 -31.13 -10.63
N LEU A 544 18.07 -29.94 -11.24
CA LEU A 544 19.20 -29.01 -11.12
C LEU A 544 19.45 -28.57 -9.67
N MET A 545 18.39 -28.43 -8.87
CA MET A 545 18.48 -28.16 -7.44
C MET A 545 19.00 -29.37 -6.65
N ARG A 546 18.60 -30.60 -7.00
CA ARG A 546 18.98 -31.83 -6.29
C ARG A 546 20.49 -32.07 -6.32
N GLU A 547 21.18 -31.75 -7.41
CA GLU A 547 22.66 -31.79 -7.50
C GLU A 547 23.34 -30.88 -6.48
N GLN A 548 22.70 -29.77 -6.09
CA GLN A 548 23.20 -28.82 -5.10
C GLN A 548 22.90 -29.22 -3.65
N MET A 549 22.25 -30.35 -3.37
CA MET A 549 21.81 -30.74 -2.02
C MET A 549 22.86 -31.53 -1.21
N VAL A 550 22.70 -31.54 0.11
CA VAL A 550 23.42 -32.42 1.06
C VAL A 550 22.86 -33.85 1.04
N LYS A 551 21.53 -34.00 0.90
CA LYS A 551 20.79 -35.28 0.91
C LYS A 551 20.13 -35.47 -0.46
N GLU A 552 20.05 -36.71 -0.96
CA GLU A 552 19.37 -37.03 -2.23
C GLU A 552 17.87 -36.68 -2.20
N LYS A 553 17.25 -36.86 -1.02
CA LYS A 553 15.92 -36.36 -0.68
C LYS A 553 16.09 -35.14 0.25
N PRO A 554 16.11 -33.91 -0.30
CA PRO A 554 16.07 -32.69 0.50
C PRO A 554 14.69 -32.50 1.13
N LEU A 555 14.58 -31.52 2.04
CA LEU A 555 13.27 -30.96 2.36
C LEU A 555 12.76 -30.18 1.14
N ALA A 556 11.47 -30.27 0.81
CA ALA A 556 10.93 -29.53 -0.31
C ALA A 556 9.48 -29.08 -0.10
N MET A 557 9.22 -27.81 -0.43
CA MET A 557 7.91 -27.18 -0.34
C MET A 557 7.55 -26.48 -1.65
N ALA A 558 6.26 -26.44 -1.98
CA ALA A 558 5.72 -25.66 -3.09
C ALA A 558 4.74 -24.60 -2.58
N PHE A 559 4.83 -23.39 -3.11
CA PHE A 559 4.01 -22.23 -2.79
C PHE A 559 3.35 -21.74 -4.08
N PHE A 560 2.04 -21.60 -4.05
CA PHE A 560 1.20 -21.06 -5.13
C PHE A 560 -0.07 -20.46 -4.51
N HIS A 561 -0.99 -19.88 -5.29
CA HIS A 561 -2.18 -19.23 -4.72
C HIS A 561 -3.43 -20.12 -4.74
N ILE A 562 -3.88 -20.53 -5.94
CA ILE A 562 -5.13 -21.29 -6.13
C ILE A 562 -4.89 -22.78 -5.88
N PRO A 563 -5.69 -23.49 -5.06
CA PRO A 563 -5.53 -24.92 -4.78
C PRO A 563 -5.61 -25.79 -6.04
N ILE A 564 -4.85 -26.88 -6.06
CA ILE A 564 -5.01 -27.98 -7.04
C ILE A 564 -6.25 -28.83 -6.69
N PRO A 565 -6.87 -29.55 -7.65
CA PRO A 565 -8.11 -30.28 -7.40
C PRO A 565 -8.06 -31.29 -6.25
N GLU A 566 -6.89 -31.86 -5.94
CA GLU A 566 -6.65 -32.81 -4.85
C GLU A 566 -6.95 -32.26 -3.45
N TYR A 567 -6.95 -30.93 -3.25
CA TYR A 567 -7.38 -30.32 -1.98
C TYR A 567 -8.82 -30.73 -1.60
N ARG A 568 -9.64 -31.15 -2.58
CA ARG A 568 -11.02 -31.65 -2.42
C ARG A 568 -11.14 -33.08 -1.87
N ASN A 569 -10.03 -33.81 -1.72
CA ASN A 569 -10.02 -35.21 -1.26
C ASN A 569 -10.23 -35.33 0.28
N LEU A 570 -11.27 -34.67 0.80
CA LEU A 570 -11.59 -34.50 2.24
C LEU A 570 -11.98 -35.80 2.97
N ASP A 571 -12.03 -36.93 2.27
CA ASP A 571 -12.11 -38.27 2.85
C ASP A 571 -10.78 -38.73 3.47
N GLN A 572 -9.68 -38.03 3.18
CA GLN A 572 -8.35 -38.26 3.75
C GLN A 572 -8.12 -37.47 5.06
N PRO A 573 -7.17 -37.89 5.91
CA PRO A 573 -6.91 -37.22 7.18
C PRO A 573 -6.42 -35.77 7.02
N PHE A 574 -7.05 -34.83 7.72
CA PHE A 574 -6.62 -33.43 7.78
C PHE A 574 -6.69 -32.86 9.21
N ILE A 575 -6.02 -31.73 9.44
CA ILE A 575 -6.01 -31.00 10.72
C ILE A 575 -6.12 -29.49 10.45
N GLY A 576 -6.93 -28.82 11.26
CA GLY A 576 -7.46 -27.49 10.98
C GLY A 576 -8.91 -27.57 10.47
N GLU A 577 -9.40 -26.47 9.93
CA GLU A 577 -10.81 -26.26 9.62
C GLU A 577 -11.01 -26.14 8.10
N HIS A 578 -11.91 -26.96 7.54
CA HIS A 578 -12.55 -26.73 6.26
C HIS A 578 -13.88 -26.02 6.52
N ARG A 579 -13.97 -24.74 6.16
CA ARG A 579 -15.10 -23.84 6.43
C ARG A 579 -15.81 -23.35 5.16
N GLU A 580 -15.12 -23.32 4.03
CA GLU A 580 -15.70 -22.88 2.75
C GLU A 580 -15.38 -23.85 1.59
N GLY A 581 -16.22 -23.81 0.56
CA GLY A 581 -16.15 -24.76 -0.56
C GLY A 581 -14.92 -24.52 -1.43
N ILE A 582 -14.06 -25.53 -1.54
CA ILE A 582 -12.74 -25.48 -2.19
C ILE A 582 -12.83 -25.09 -3.66
N THR A 583 -12.29 -23.94 -4.02
CA THR A 583 -12.52 -23.29 -5.33
C THR A 583 -11.49 -23.65 -6.42
N ALA A 584 -10.65 -24.67 -6.21
CA ALA A 584 -9.69 -25.22 -7.17
C ALA A 584 -10.21 -25.36 -8.63
N PRO A 585 -9.36 -25.38 -9.68
CA PRO A 585 -9.78 -25.53 -11.06
C PRO A 585 -10.69 -26.75 -11.32
N ASN A 586 -11.55 -26.66 -12.33
CA ASN A 586 -12.42 -27.77 -12.75
C ASN A 586 -11.67 -28.81 -13.61
N TYR A 587 -10.61 -28.38 -14.31
CA TYR A 587 -9.70 -29.27 -15.02
C TYR A 587 -8.53 -29.65 -14.09
N ASN A 588 -8.18 -30.94 -14.07
CA ASN A 588 -7.00 -31.42 -13.37
C ASN A 588 -5.88 -31.69 -14.38
N SER A 589 -4.73 -31.04 -14.18
CA SER A 589 -3.55 -31.15 -15.03
C SER A 589 -2.54 -32.22 -14.57
N ASP A 590 -2.85 -33.00 -13.53
CA ASP A 590 -1.92 -33.95 -12.88
C ASP A 590 -0.68 -33.26 -12.24
N MET A 591 -0.80 -31.97 -11.90
CA MET A 591 0.23 -31.20 -11.18
C MET A 591 0.71 -31.93 -9.89
N ARG A 592 -0.18 -32.68 -9.24
CA ARG A 592 0.11 -33.53 -8.08
C ARG A 592 1.22 -34.55 -8.32
N THR A 593 1.26 -35.19 -9.49
CA THR A 593 2.32 -36.14 -9.87
C THR A 593 3.64 -35.42 -10.16
N HIS A 594 3.59 -34.21 -10.74
CA HIS A 594 4.79 -33.40 -10.97
C HIS A 594 5.41 -32.90 -9.65
N PHE A 595 4.60 -32.50 -8.67
CA PHE A 595 5.09 -32.23 -7.30
C PHE A 595 5.77 -33.44 -6.66
N ALA A 596 5.22 -34.65 -6.84
CA ALA A 596 5.82 -35.89 -6.33
C ALA A 596 7.19 -36.19 -6.98
N ARG A 597 7.34 -36.02 -8.30
CA ARG A 597 8.63 -36.17 -9.01
C ARG A 597 9.68 -35.15 -8.55
N ALA A 598 9.24 -33.93 -8.21
CA ALA A 598 10.07 -32.92 -7.57
C ALA A 598 10.43 -33.24 -6.10
N ASN A 599 9.88 -34.30 -5.50
CA ASN A 599 10.00 -34.67 -4.08
C ASN A 599 9.40 -33.62 -3.13
N VAL A 600 8.40 -32.83 -3.58
CA VAL A 600 7.70 -31.86 -2.74
C VAL A 600 6.89 -32.60 -1.67
N GLN A 601 7.08 -32.20 -0.42
CA GLN A 601 6.47 -32.85 0.76
C GLN A 601 5.29 -32.05 1.31
N VAL A 602 5.31 -30.73 1.10
CA VAL A 602 4.26 -29.80 1.51
C VAL A 602 3.99 -28.84 0.34
N ALA A 603 2.79 -28.90 -0.23
CA ALA A 603 2.26 -27.85 -1.09
C ALA A 603 1.37 -26.93 -0.24
N THR A 604 1.45 -25.61 -0.45
CA THR A 604 0.67 -24.66 0.34
C THR A 604 0.18 -23.43 -0.42
N VAL A 605 -1.00 -22.97 -0.02
CA VAL A 605 -1.89 -22.08 -0.78
C VAL A 605 -2.61 -21.05 0.08
N GLY A 606 -3.21 -20.04 -0.56
CA GLY A 606 -4.18 -19.11 0.03
C GLY A 606 -5.57 -19.35 -0.58
N HIS A 607 -6.17 -18.30 -1.11
CA HIS A 607 -7.34 -18.28 -2.01
C HIS A 607 -8.69 -18.66 -1.37
N ASP A 608 -8.81 -19.83 -0.74
CA ASP A 608 -9.99 -20.15 0.07
C ASP A 608 -9.74 -19.63 1.51
N HIS A 609 -9.95 -18.32 1.71
CA HIS A 609 -9.49 -17.54 2.87
C HIS A 609 -9.83 -18.13 4.26
N CYS A 610 -10.94 -18.84 4.39
CA CYS A 610 -11.46 -19.40 5.64
C CYS A 610 -11.11 -20.87 5.83
N ASN A 611 -10.58 -21.53 4.81
CA ASN A 611 -9.94 -22.83 4.95
C ASN A 611 -8.54 -22.63 5.53
N ASP A 612 -8.18 -23.41 6.56
CA ASP A 612 -6.86 -23.34 7.20
C ASP A 612 -6.24 -24.72 7.45
N TYR A 613 -6.82 -25.76 6.85
CA TYR A 613 -6.42 -27.14 7.08
C TYR A 613 -5.14 -27.53 6.33
N CYS A 614 -4.40 -28.46 6.92
CA CYS A 614 -3.43 -29.30 6.22
C CYS A 614 -4.03 -30.69 6.04
N LEU A 615 -4.10 -31.17 4.81
CA LEU A 615 -4.62 -32.49 4.42
C LEU A 615 -3.47 -33.40 3.98
N LEU A 616 -3.42 -34.61 4.54
CA LEU A 616 -2.46 -35.64 4.17
C LEU A 616 -2.98 -36.36 2.94
N ASP A 617 -2.55 -35.93 1.77
CA ASP A 617 -2.86 -36.59 0.52
C ASP A 617 -1.95 -37.81 0.31
N THR A 618 -2.58 -38.97 0.22
CA THR A 618 -1.96 -40.29 0.11
C THR A 618 -2.15 -40.94 -1.25
N HIS A 619 -2.97 -40.36 -2.13
CA HIS A 619 -3.38 -40.95 -3.41
C HIS A 619 -2.71 -40.26 -4.61
N ASN A 620 -1.64 -40.85 -5.18
CA ASN A 620 -1.05 -40.31 -6.41
C ASN A 620 -1.59 -41.02 -7.66
N LYS A 621 -2.35 -40.32 -8.51
CA LYS A 621 -2.98 -40.92 -9.71
C LYS A 621 -2.04 -40.93 -10.91
N GLY A 622 -1.28 -42.01 -11.11
CA GLY A 622 -0.76 -42.35 -12.44
C GLY A 622 0.57 -43.10 -12.51
N ASP A 623 1.37 -43.10 -11.45
CA ASP A 623 2.67 -43.79 -11.44
C ASP A 623 3.07 -44.23 -10.02
N GLU A 624 3.03 -45.53 -9.76
CA GLU A 624 3.46 -46.16 -8.49
C GLU A 624 4.91 -45.80 -8.11
N LYS A 625 5.78 -45.54 -9.10
CA LYS A 625 7.18 -45.18 -8.88
C LYS A 625 7.34 -43.81 -8.20
N TYR A 626 6.36 -42.93 -8.37
CA TYR A 626 6.32 -41.60 -7.77
C TYR A 626 5.16 -41.44 -6.77
N GLU A 627 4.49 -42.53 -6.39
CA GLU A 627 3.49 -42.50 -5.34
C GLU A 627 4.14 -42.15 -4.00
N SER A 628 3.90 -40.90 -3.58
CA SER A 628 4.46 -40.32 -2.37
C SER A 628 3.38 -39.49 -1.68
N GLN A 629 3.30 -39.65 -0.36
CA GLN A 629 2.41 -38.86 0.49
C GLN A 629 2.87 -37.40 0.49
N MET A 630 1.90 -36.49 0.56
CA MET A 630 2.09 -35.04 0.48
C MET A 630 1.13 -34.33 1.43
N TRP A 631 1.57 -33.27 2.08
CA TRP A 631 0.67 -32.35 2.77
C TRP A 631 0.18 -31.24 1.83
N LEU A 632 -1.13 -31.06 1.77
CA LEU A 632 -1.83 -29.99 1.06
C LEU A 632 -2.38 -29.00 2.10
N CYS A 633 -1.76 -27.82 2.23
CA CYS A 633 -1.99 -26.91 3.36
C CYS A 633 -2.49 -25.52 2.95
N TYR A 634 -3.64 -25.08 3.47
CA TYR A 634 -4.01 -23.66 3.44
C TYR A 634 -3.21 -22.87 4.49
N GLY A 635 -2.75 -21.68 4.13
CA GLY A 635 -2.14 -20.73 5.06
C GLY A 635 -3.14 -20.09 6.02
N GLY A 636 -4.42 -20.02 5.60
CA GLY A 636 -5.46 -19.21 6.22
C GLY A 636 -5.33 -17.74 5.80
N GLY A 637 -6.47 -17.11 5.47
CA GLY A 637 -6.52 -15.72 5.05
C GLY A 637 -6.23 -14.74 6.18
N VAL A 638 -5.25 -13.86 5.95
CA VAL A 638 -4.73 -12.90 6.93
C VAL A 638 -5.50 -11.58 6.87
N GLY A 639 -5.91 -11.17 5.67
CA GLY A 639 -6.50 -9.86 5.40
C GLY A 639 -7.94 -9.72 5.89
N LEU A 640 -8.19 -8.69 6.69
CA LEU A 640 -9.56 -8.22 6.97
C LEU A 640 -10.21 -7.55 5.76
N GLY A 641 -9.43 -7.23 4.72
CA GLY A 641 -9.94 -6.76 3.43
C GLY A 641 -10.57 -7.87 2.57
N GLY A 642 -10.27 -9.15 2.83
CA GLY A 642 -10.81 -10.31 2.11
C GLY A 642 -12.02 -10.94 2.81
N TYR A 643 -12.78 -11.79 2.11
CA TYR A 643 -13.94 -12.51 2.67
C TYR A 643 -13.58 -13.29 3.96
N GLY A 644 -14.50 -13.34 4.93
CA GLY A 644 -14.34 -14.04 6.22
C GLY A 644 -15.63 -14.66 6.80
N GLY A 645 -16.76 -14.55 6.12
CA GLY A 645 -18.12 -14.79 6.63
C GLY A 645 -18.49 -16.23 7.03
N TYR A 646 -17.53 -17.14 7.14
CA TYR A 646 -17.74 -18.56 7.39
C TYR A 646 -17.69 -18.90 8.89
N GLY A 647 -18.72 -18.46 9.63
CA GLY A 647 -19.00 -18.91 10.99
C GLY A 647 -18.01 -18.41 12.06
N GLY A 648 -17.72 -17.11 12.06
CA GLY A 648 -16.83 -16.49 13.05
C GLY A 648 -15.35 -16.83 12.83
N TYR A 649 -14.90 -16.87 11.58
CA TYR A 649 -13.51 -17.14 11.24
C TYR A 649 -12.59 -15.97 11.68
N VAL A 650 -11.84 -16.18 12.75
CA VAL A 650 -10.73 -15.27 13.11
C VAL A 650 -9.59 -15.43 12.10
N ARG A 651 -9.07 -14.32 11.59
CA ARG A 651 -7.90 -14.27 10.69
C ARG A 651 -6.69 -14.93 11.33
N ARG A 652 -5.84 -15.57 10.51
CA ARG A 652 -4.71 -16.37 11.00
C ARG A 652 -3.58 -16.44 9.99
N MET A 653 -2.37 -16.71 10.49
CA MET A 653 -1.17 -16.98 9.69
C MET A 653 -0.64 -18.38 10.02
N ARG A 654 -0.03 -19.05 9.03
CA ARG A 654 0.63 -20.35 9.18
C ARG A 654 2.15 -20.19 9.25
N ILE A 655 2.78 -20.96 10.14
CA ILE A 655 4.23 -21.04 10.31
C ILE A 655 4.70 -22.44 9.90
N TYR A 656 5.92 -22.52 9.38
CA TYR A 656 6.66 -23.76 9.20
C TYR A 656 8.06 -23.64 9.83
N GLU A 657 8.48 -24.63 10.61
CA GLU A 657 9.88 -24.75 11.07
C GLU A 657 10.51 -26.00 10.46
N LEU A 658 11.61 -25.79 9.73
CA LEU A 658 12.42 -26.84 9.14
C LEU A 658 13.63 -27.14 10.04
N ASP A 659 14.06 -28.40 10.08
CA ASP A 659 15.28 -28.83 10.79
C ASP A 659 16.21 -29.65 9.87
N GLU A 660 17.47 -29.23 9.71
CA GLU A 660 18.43 -29.96 8.85
C GLU A 660 19.00 -31.23 9.51
N ASN A 661 19.04 -31.26 10.84
CA ASN A 661 19.55 -32.38 11.64
C ASN A 661 18.55 -33.54 11.58
N GLU A 662 17.31 -33.26 11.99
CA GLU A 662 16.20 -34.22 11.99
C GLU A 662 15.71 -34.50 10.55
N GLY A 663 15.89 -33.55 9.62
CA GLY A 663 15.29 -33.62 8.29
C GLY A 663 13.76 -33.51 8.37
N SER A 664 13.27 -32.63 9.25
CA SER A 664 11.85 -32.53 9.58
C SER A 664 11.24 -31.20 9.18
N ILE A 665 9.91 -31.16 9.10
CA ILE A 665 9.13 -29.93 9.03
C ILE A 665 8.01 -29.99 10.08
N LYS A 666 7.94 -28.97 10.94
CA LYS A 666 6.78 -28.68 11.78
C LYS A 666 5.91 -27.61 11.12
N SER A 667 4.63 -27.58 11.44
CA SER A 667 3.74 -26.44 11.16
C SER A 667 2.78 -26.15 12.31
N TRP A 668 2.38 -24.90 12.46
CA TRP A 668 1.37 -24.40 13.39
C TRP A 668 0.75 -23.10 12.86
N LYS A 669 -0.28 -22.57 13.54
CA LYS A 669 -0.92 -21.30 13.20
C LYS A 669 -0.99 -20.33 14.39
N ARG A 670 -1.17 -19.04 14.09
CA ARG A 670 -1.44 -17.94 15.03
C ARG A 670 -2.69 -17.19 14.59
N THR A 671 -3.55 -16.74 15.51
CA THR A 671 -4.78 -16.00 15.18
C THR A 671 -4.65 -14.51 15.49
N GLU A 672 -5.53 -13.69 14.91
CA GLU A 672 -5.52 -12.23 15.12
C GLU A 672 -6.04 -11.81 16.49
N SER A 673 -6.99 -12.55 17.07
CA SER A 673 -7.52 -12.29 18.41
C SER A 673 -6.62 -12.83 19.54
N ASP A 674 -5.86 -13.90 19.28
CA ASP A 674 -4.83 -14.44 20.19
C ASP A 674 -3.59 -14.90 19.40
N PRO A 675 -2.67 -13.95 19.10
CA PRO A 675 -1.43 -14.26 18.40
C PRO A 675 -0.36 -14.88 19.30
N ASP A 676 -0.54 -14.88 20.63
CA ASP A 676 0.43 -15.42 21.60
C ASP A 676 0.22 -16.91 21.89
N THR A 677 -0.99 -17.44 21.67
CA THR A 677 -1.29 -18.88 21.64
C THR A 677 -0.85 -19.53 20.32
N ILE A 678 -0.43 -20.80 20.39
CA ILE A 678 -0.14 -21.67 19.23
C ILE A 678 -1.33 -22.61 19.04
N ILE A 679 -1.82 -22.76 17.80
CA ILE A 679 -2.83 -23.78 17.45
C ILE A 679 -2.30 -24.77 16.40
N ASP A 680 -2.77 -26.01 16.49
CA ASP A 680 -2.49 -27.13 15.58
C ASP A 680 -1.00 -27.46 15.33
N GLU A 681 -0.12 -27.27 16.33
CA GLU A 681 1.30 -27.64 16.17
C GLU A 681 1.49 -29.13 15.91
N GLN A 682 2.11 -29.46 14.78
CA GLN A 682 2.38 -30.82 14.35
C GLN A 682 3.76 -30.94 13.68
N ARG A 683 4.33 -32.14 13.75
CA ARG A 683 5.41 -32.59 12.86
C ARG A 683 4.74 -33.23 11.63
N ILE A 684 4.94 -32.65 10.45
CA ILE A 684 4.32 -33.08 9.19
C ILE A 684 5.32 -33.82 8.27
N VAL A 685 6.62 -33.61 8.51
CA VAL A 685 7.72 -34.33 7.86
C VAL A 685 8.73 -34.73 8.94
N ASP A 686 9.30 -35.94 8.83
CA ASP A 686 10.45 -36.41 9.62
C ASP A 686 11.44 -37.18 8.74
N GLN A 687 12.75 -37.04 8.98
CA GLN A 687 13.82 -37.76 8.26
C GLN A 687 13.73 -37.71 6.72
N GLY A 688 13.18 -36.63 6.15
CA GLY A 688 12.96 -36.48 4.71
C GLY A 688 11.78 -37.31 4.15
N LYS A 689 10.84 -37.72 5.01
CA LYS A 689 9.58 -38.40 4.67
C LYS A 689 8.40 -37.61 5.22
N VAL A 690 7.29 -37.60 4.50
CA VAL A 690 5.99 -37.18 5.07
C VAL A 690 5.59 -38.18 6.17
N VAL A 691 5.05 -37.66 7.27
CA VAL A 691 4.56 -38.44 8.41
C VAL A 691 3.13 -38.02 8.77
N ASN A 692 2.40 -38.92 9.42
CA ASN A 692 1.02 -38.70 9.86
C ASN A 692 0.98 -38.23 11.32
N PHE A 693 -0.03 -37.44 11.69
CA PHE A 693 -0.22 -36.87 13.04
C PHE A 693 -0.70 -37.88 14.10
N LYS A 694 -0.64 -39.19 13.80
CA LYS A 694 -1.24 -40.28 14.59
C LYS A 694 -0.26 -41.38 14.98
N GLU A 695 1.03 -41.20 14.72
CA GLU A 695 2.12 -42.14 15.08
C GLU A 695 3.00 -41.58 16.21
#